data_AF-A0A812JHZ0-F1
#
_entry.id   AF-A0A812JHZ0-F1
#
_cell.length_a   1.000
_cell.length_b   1.000
_cell.length_c   1.000
_cell.angle_alpha   90.00
_cell.angle_beta   90.00
_cell.angle_gamma   90.00
#
_symmetry.space_group_name_H-M   'P 1'
#
loop_
_entity.id
_entity.type
_entity.pdbx_description
1 polymer ?
#
loop_
_entity_poly.entity_id
_entity_poly.type
_entity_poly.pdbx_seq_one_letter_code
_entity_poly.pdbx_strand_id
1 'polypeptide(L)'
;MVLCLHQRPPLERFRVLCAVCLVFDAIFMLIFVLSGMSASVLSAETLCYEQNGYSWHNILALSFIVSAIFAGWGVLLHGGVVTSGEGAPLKEAQLVGVSRYGHILVAWTFIAAVLEAIAYRQQPAACMGDGEAAVAQPTLTTDNGLTDSHVEAVWHLVSTVMWLVWVVGAVAAAMSAKRNIPLLLEARSQAESPPERDSAQLVGVPVEDLPMGTVTGIASGAAQGGAPAGECLQWQARSELMEFVKACLFGTKAAMFSLESYGQLSPNAERQSIMTTTARYGLQPPHGEAGAAAGLCEGLCTAGHHSEFQAFTGSVRAQTGSRTSLRSVAETGLSQLAALTTLSIDTGDLAIIKEYAETGLITDATTNPLFVSQAGLSGDPVYVAFVEDAIEYACGKVEGVDERVALAMDKLAVNLGVAISKLVTGYISTEVDPRLSFDKEETLRRARRIIALYEEAGVPRERVLIKLAATWEGIAAMAELEKEGITCNMTLVFGFVQAVAAAQYGARLISPFPGRVLDWHKRSSGKETWSPREDPGVVAVERMYSYYKKYGHNTICMPASWRPSRGAGHDLDEIQALAGVDRMTIPPGFLKQLAEDTGVLERMLEPEVSAARCEDEELCGGQMSEVQFRLLFNEDACATEKTAEGLRAFISDTNKLEAALRQKIQAVA
;
A
#
# COMPACT_ATOMS: atom_id res chain seq x y z
N MET A 1 7.03 19.30 22.88
CA MET A 1 5.90 18.76 23.68
C MET A 1 5.57 17.30 23.35
N VAL A 2 5.27 16.94 22.09
CA VAL A 2 4.81 15.59 21.70
C VAL A 2 5.72 14.45 22.21
N LEU A 3 7.05 14.59 22.09
CA LEU A 3 8.01 13.57 22.56
C LEU A 3 7.96 13.31 24.09
N CYS A 4 7.69 14.32 24.92
CA CYS A 4 7.56 14.14 26.37
C CYS A 4 6.22 13.51 26.80
N LEU A 5 5.23 13.44 25.91
CA LEU A 5 3.91 12.90 26.23
C LEU A 5 3.85 11.37 26.13
N HIS A 6 4.66 10.76 25.26
CA HIS A 6 4.59 9.32 25.01
C HIS A 6 4.96 8.47 26.24
N GLN A 7 5.88 8.97 27.08
CA GLN A 7 6.33 8.31 28.31
C GLN A 7 5.35 8.44 29.50
N ARG A 8 4.29 9.25 29.39
CA ARG A 8 3.33 9.47 30.50
C ARG A 8 2.23 8.40 30.53
N PRO A 9 1.71 8.03 31.72
CA PRO A 9 0.55 7.16 31.88
C PRO A 9 -0.66 7.58 31.00
N PRO A 10 -1.51 6.64 30.56
CA PRO A 10 -2.65 6.93 29.66
C PRO A 10 -3.61 8.03 30.16
N LEU A 11 -3.94 8.01 31.46
CA LEU A 11 -4.82 9.02 32.09
C LEU A 11 -4.16 10.40 32.20
N GLU A 12 -2.83 10.46 32.30
CA GLU A 12 -2.09 11.72 32.37
C GLU A 12 -1.96 12.36 30.98
N ARG A 13 -1.71 11.54 29.94
CA ARG A 13 -1.85 11.97 28.54
C ARG A 13 -3.24 12.52 28.24
N PHE A 14 -4.30 11.86 28.73
CA PHE A 14 -5.67 12.34 28.61
C PHE A 14 -5.88 13.70 29.29
N ARG A 15 -5.38 13.91 30.52
CA ARG A 15 -5.43 15.22 31.20
C ARG A 15 -4.76 16.34 30.40
N VAL A 16 -3.55 16.12 29.87
CA VAL A 16 -2.85 17.15 29.08
C VAL A 16 -3.61 17.46 27.80
N LEU A 17 -4.20 16.46 27.15
CA LEU A 17 -5.02 16.66 25.96
C LEU A 17 -6.29 17.48 26.27
N CYS A 18 -6.99 17.19 27.37
CA CYS A 18 -8.10 18.02 27.85
C CYS A 18 -7.67 19.45 28.21
N ALA A 19 -6.46 19.66 28.75
CA ALA A 19 -5.94 21.00 29.03
C ALA A 19 -5.71 21.81 27.75
N VAL A 20 -5.26 21.18 26.67
CA VAL A 20 -5.17 21.83 25.34
C VAL A 20 -6.56 22.14 24.79
N CYS A 21 -7.50 21.18 24.85
CA CYS A 21 -8.86 21.38 24.35
C CYS A 21 -9.58 22.52 25.08
N LEU A 22 -9.44 22.61 26.40
CA LEU A 22 -10.01 23.68 27.24
C LEU A 22 -9.61 25.09 26.76
N VAL A 23 -8.37 25.27 26.31
CA VAL A 23 -7.89 26.56 25.76
C VAL A 23 -8.61 26.88 24.45
N PHE A 24 -8.73 25.91 23.54
CA PHE A 24 -9.45 26.11 22.28
C PHE A 24 -10.96 26.29 22.47
N ASP A 25 -11.59 25.56 23.40
CA ASP A 25 -13.00 25.73 23.75
C ASP A 25 -13.27 27.16 24.23
N ALA A 26 -12.41 27.71 25.10
CA ALA A 26 -12.55 29.08 25.60
C ALA A 26 -12.36 30.13 24.49
N ILE A 27 -11.40 29.91 23.58
CA ILE A 27 -11.16 30.78 22.42
C ILE A 27 -12.35 30.74 21.46
N PHE A 28 -12.84 29.57 21.08
CA PHE A 28 -13.98 29.45 20.17
C PHE A 28 -15.28 29.93 20.78
N MET A 29 -15.49 29.75 22.10
CA MET A 29 -16.62 30.36 22.79
C MET A 29 -16.59 31.88 22.66
N LEU A 30 -15.42 32.53 22.86
CA LEU A 30 -15.27 33.97 22.70
C LEU A 30 -15.50 34.42 21.25
N ILE A 31 -14.88 33.73 20.28
CA ILE A 31 -15.05 34.02 18.84
C ILE A 31 -16.53 33.96 18.46
N PHE A 32 -17.23 32.85 18.78
CA PHE A 32 -18.62 32.67 18.40
C PHE A 32 -19.59 33.61 19.13
N VAL A 33 -19.31 34.01 20.38
CA VAL A 33 -20.08 35.07 21.05
C VAL A 33 -19.90 36.39 20.32
N LEU A 34 -18.67 36.79 19.98
CA LEU A 34 -18.40 38.04 19.27
C LEU A 34 -18.99 38.04 17.84
N SER A 35 -18.85 36.94 17.09
CA SER A 35 -19.46 36.77 15.77
C SER A 35 -20.99 36.79 15.83
N GLY A 36 -21.60 36.10 16.81
CA GLY A 36 -23.05 36.12 17.01
C GLY A 36 -23.57 37.50 17.39
N MET A 37 -22.85 38.23 18.27
CA MET A 37 -23.17 39.63 18.60
C MET A 37 -23.04 40.53 17.36
N SER A 38 -21.94 40.43 16.60
CA SER A 38 -21.71 41.23 15.40
C SER A 38 -22.75 40.99 14.32
N ALA A 39 -23.13 39.72 14.08
CA ALA A 39 -24.19 39.34 13.14
C ALA A 39 -25.60 39.78 13.60
N SER A 40 -25.77 40.12 14.89
CA SER A 40 -27.02 40.63 15.46
C SER A 40 -27.08 42.16 15.52
N VAL A 41 -26.03 42.88 15.13
CA VAL A 41 -26.03 44.34 15.03
C VAL A 41 -26.60 44.76 13.68
N LEU A 42 -27.57 45.67 13.69
CA LEU A 42 -28.18 46.21 12.47
C LEU A 42 -27.15 47.04 11.68
N SER A 43 -26.58 46.46 10.63
CA SER A 43 -25.66 47.08 9.69
C SER A 43 -26.39 47.51 8.41
N ALA A 44 -25.73 48.35 7.59
CA ALA A 44 -26.25 48.70 6.26
C ALA A 44 -26.40 47.46 5.36
N GLU A 45 -25.55 46.46 5.55
CA GLU A 45 -25.56 45.18 4.85
C GLU A 45 -26.77 44.32 5.27
N THR A 46 -27.06 44.20 6.57
CA THR A 46 -28.26 43.48 7.04
C THR A 46 -29.55 44.17 6.61
N LEU A 47 -29.57 45.50 6.53
CA LEU A 47 -30.70 46.25 5.97
C LEU A 47 -30.88 45.96 4.47
N CYS A 48 -29.79 45.85 3.70
CA CYS A 48 -29.84 45.42 2.30
C CYS A 48 -30.39 43.99 2.18
N TYR A 49 -29.97 43.08 3.06
CA TYR A 49 -30.48 41.71 3.11
C TYR A 49 -31.98 41.62 3.37
N GLU A 50 -32.49 42.33 4.38
CA GLU A 50 -33.92 42.35 4.68
C GLU A 50 -34.74 42.95 3.52
N GLN A 51 -34.25 44.03 2.89
CA GLN A 51 -34.91 44.65 1.72
C GLN A 51 -34.97 43.71 0.50
N ASN A 52 -33.98 42.82 0.35
CA ASN A 52 -33.94 41.81 -0.72
C ASN A 52 -34.53 40.44 -0.30
N GLY A 53 -35.18 40.36 0.87
CA GLY A 53 -35.85 39.14 1.35
C GLY A 53 -34.90 38.02 1.78
N TYR A 54 -33.60 38.28 1.94
CA TYR A 54 -32.60 37.30 2.34
C TYR A 54 -32.56 37.13 3.86
N SER A 55 -33.21 36.08 4.37
CA SER A 55 -33.32 35.80 5.81
C SER A 55 -32.18 34.95 6.39
N TRP A 56 -31.29 34.38 5.57
CA TRP A 56 -30.22 33.48 6.03
C TRP A 56 -29.18 34.13 6.94
N HIS A 57 -29.03 35.46 6.92
CA HIS A 57 -28.18 36.17 7.88
C HIS A 57 -28.61 35.90 9.35
N ASN A 58 -29.91 35.75 9.61
CA ASN A 58 -30.42 35.37 10.94
C ASN A 58 -30.12 33.91 11.29
N ILE A 59 -30.04 33.03 10.27
CA ILE A 59 -29.68 31.62 10.44
C ILE A 59 -28.17 31.49 10.75
N LEU A 60 -27.33 32.32 10.13
CA LEU A 60 -25.90 32.46 10.47
C LEU A 60 -25.71 33.01 11.89
N ALA A 61 -26.42 34.07 12.27
CA ALA A 61 -26.34 34.60 13.64
C ALA A 61 -26.72 33.53 14.68
N LEU A 62 -27.77 32.75 14.41
CA LEU A 62 -28.17 31.62 15.25
C LEU A 62 -27.13 30.49 15.27
N SER A 63 -26.47 30.18 14.16
CA SER A 63 -25.42 29.14 14.12
C SER A 63 -24.22 29.54 14.97
N PHE A 64 -23.83 30.82 15.01
CA PHE A 64 -22.79 31.29 15.93
C PHE A 64 -23.22 31.18 17.40
N ILE A 65 -24.45 31.56 17.75
CA ILE A 65 -24.97 31.41 19.12
C ILE A 65 -24.94 29.95 19.58
N VAL A 66 -25.37 29.01 18.73
CA VAL A 66 -25.36 27.57 19.07
C VAL A 66 -23.93 27.03 19.12
N SER A 67 -23.02 27.50 18.26
CA SER A 67 -21.60 27.15 18.31
C SER A 67 -20.92 27.63 19.59
N ALA A 68 -21.27 28.81 20.10
CA ALA A 68 -20.82 29.30 21.40
C ALA A 68 -21.31 28.42 22.56
N ILE A 69 -22.55 27.91 22.51
CA ILE A 69 -23.09 26.96 23.50
C ILE A 69 -22.29 25.66 23.49
N PHE A 70 -21.96 25.12 22.32
CA PHE A 70 -21.12 23.92 22.21
C PHE A 70 -19.69 24.15 22.71
N ALA A 71 -19.07 25.28 22.39
CA ALA A 71 -17.76 25.63 22.93
C ALA A 71 -17.80 25.78 24.47
N GLY A 72 -18.80 26.46 25.02
CA GLY A 72 -19.03 26.57 26.46
C GLY A 72 -19.25 25.21 27.16
N TRP A 73 -19.90 24.25 26.49
CA TRP A 73 -20.02 22.89 27.02
C TRP A 73 -18.68 22.14 27.05
N GLY A 74 -17.82 22.36 26.05
CA GLY A 74 -16.43 21.88 26.04
C GLY A 74 -15.64 22.41 27.23
N VAL A 75 -15.70 23.72 27.49
CA VAL A 75 -15.07 24.38 28.66
C VAL A 75 -15.46 23.68 29.97
N LEU A 76 -16.74 23.37 30.17
CA LEU A 76 -17.21 22.69 31.38
C LEU A 76 -16.69 21.25 31.51
N LEU A 77 -16.67 20.50 30.41
CA LEU A 77 -16.28 19.08 30.42
C LEU A 77 -14.77 18.88 30.51
N HIS A 78 -13.99 19.56 29.67
CA HIS A 78 -12.54 19.51 29.73
C HIS A 78 -12.03 20.20 31.01
N GLY A 79 -12.64 21.32 31.41
CA GLY A 79 -12.37 21.98 32.70
C GLY A 79 -12.60 21.06 33.89
N GLY A 80 -13.66 20.25 33.88
CA GLY A 80 -13.91 19.22 34.89
C GLY A 80 -12.80 18.16 34.99
N VAL A 81 -12.20 17.75 33.87
CA VAL A 81 -11.04 16.82 33.86
C VAL A 81 -9.77 17.49 34.36
N VAL A 82 -9.51 18.74 33.94
CA VAL A 82 -8.28 19.49 34.27
C VAL A 82 -8.25 19.92 35.74
N THR A 83 -9.40 20.34 36.30
CA THR A 83 -9.53 20.75 37.71
C THR A 83 -9.57 19.57 38.69
N SER A 84 -9.67 18.34 38.20
CA SER A 84 -9.51 17.12 39.01
C SER A 84 -8.02 16.90 39.30
N GLY A 85 -7.56 17.50 40.39
CA GLY A 85 -6.15 17.71 40.75
C GLY A 85 -5.23 16.50 40.59
N GLU A 86 -3.93 16.77 40.46
CA GLU A 86 -2.91 15.74 40.25
C GLU A 86 -2.98 14.66 41.33
N GLY A 87 -3.05 13.40 40.90
CA GLY A 87 -3.22 12.23 41.79
C GLY A 87 -4.68 11.86 42.12
N ALA A 88 -5.67 12.72 41.91
CA ALA A 88 -7.08 12.35 42.11
C ALA A 88 -7.56 11.34 41.05
N PRO A 89 -8.39 10.34 41.39
CA PRO A 89 -8.97 9.44 40.39
C PRO A 89 -10.00 10.16 39.53
N LEU A 90 -9.91 10.00 38.21
CA LEU A 90 -10.93 10.48 37.28
C LEU A 90 -12.19 9.61 37.39
N LYS A 91 -13.36 10.24 37.37
CA LYS A 91 -14.66 9.58 37.40
C LYS A 91 -15.08 9.17 35.99
N GLU A 92 -15.70 8.00 35.87
CA GLU A 92 -16.27 7.51 34.61
C GLU A 92 -17.17 8.55 33.91
N ALA A 93 -18.00 9.25 34.68
CA ALA A 93 -18.86 10.33 34.18
C ALA A 93 -18.11 11.46 33.45
N GLN A 94 -16.86 11.75 33.83
CA GLN A 94 -16.02 12.75 33.16
C GLN A 94 -15.52 12.25 31.81
N LEU A 95 -15.10 10.98 31.73
CA LEU A 95 -14.67 10.35 30.48
C LEU A 95 -15.86 10.18 29.53
N VAL A 96 -17.02 9.73 30.02
CA VAL A 96 -18.26 9.63 29.24
C VAL A 96 -18.72 11.01 28.75
N GLY A 97 -18.59 12.05 29.59
CA GLY A 97 -18.88 13.44 29.21
C GLY A 97 -18.03 13.92 28.03
N VAL A 98 -16.70 13.86 28.17
CA VAL A 98 -15.75 14.23 27.09
C VAL A 98 -15.95 13.37 25.84
N SER A 99 -16.20 12.07 25.99
CA SER A 99 -16.50 11.19 24.87
C SER A 99 -17.77 11.61 24.12
N ARG A 100 -18.86 11.94 24.81
CA ARG A 100 -20.12 12.39 24.17
C ARG A 100 -19.94 13.74 23.49
N TYR A 101 -19.20 14.65 24.12
CA TYR A 101 -18.92 15.98 23.58
C TYR A 101 -18.29 15.93 22.20
N GLY A 102 -17.20 15.17 22.00
CA GLY A 102 -16.53 15.10 20.70
C GLY A 102 -17.43 14.60 19.57
N HIS A 103 -18.32 13.63 19.81
CA HIS A 103 -19.27 13.16 18.79
C HIS A 103 -20.32 14.21 18.44
N ILE A 104 -20.85 14.92 19.45
CA ILE A 104 -21.90 15.93 19.24
C ILE A 104 -21.30 17.19 18.61
N LEU A 105 -20.08 17.59 18.99
CA LEU A 105 -19.35 18.69 18.37
C LEU A 105 -19.11 18.41 16.88
N VAL A 106 -18.67 17.20 16.51
CA VAL A 106 -18.52 16.79 15.10
C VAL A 106 -19.85 16.92 14.35
N ALA A 107 -20.94 16.36 14.87
CA ALA A 107 -22.26 16.48 14.24
C ALA A 107 -22.69 17.95 14.06
N TRP A 108 -22.47 18.80 15.07
CA TRP A 108 -22.75 20.23 14.99
C TRP A 108 -21.90 20.95 13.96
N THR A 109 -20.59 20.71 13.92
CA THR A 109 -19.67 21.37 12.98
C THR A 109 -20.02 21.08 11.52
N PHE A 110 -20.50 19.87 11.21
CA PHE A 110 -21.01 19.54 9.88
C PHE A 110 -22.28 20.33 9.54
N ILE A 111 -23.23 20.43 10.49
CA ILE A 111 -24.47 21.21 10.30
C ILE A 111 -24.15 22.70 10.10
N ALA A 112 -23.26 23.27 10.92
CA ALA A 112 -22.85 24.67 10.80
C ALA A 112 -22.24 24.98 9.43
N ALA A 113 -21.29 24.17 8.96
CA ALA A 113 -20.67 24.34 7.64
C ALA A 113 -21.67 24.24 6.48
N VAL A 114 -22.70 23.39 6.59
CA VAL A 114 -23.79 23.30 5.60
C VAL A 114 -24.67 24.55 5.63
N LEU A 115 -25.03 25.06 6.81
CA LEU A 115 -25.81 26.30 6.95
C LEU A 115 -25.04 27.51 6.39
N GLU A 116 -23.74 27.60 6.68
CA GLU A 116 -22.85 28.64 6.14
C GLU A 116 -22.78 28.57 4.61
N ALA A 117 -22.51 27.39 4.04
CA ALA A 117 -22.44 27.21 2.58
C ALA A 117 -23.77 27.56 1.88
N ILE A 118 -24.92 27.23 2.48
CA ILE A 118 -26.23 27.57 1.92
C ILE A 118 -26.48 29.08 1.97
N ALA A 119 -26.12 29.73 3.09
CA ALA A 119 -26.27 31.17 3.27
C ALA A 119 -25.44 31.94 2.22
N TYR A 120 -24.12 31.71 2.15
CA TYR A 120 -23.24 32.35 1.17
C TYR A 120 -23.74 32.16 -0.28
N ARG A 121 -24.27 30.99 -0.62
CA ARG A 121 -24.78 30.71 -1.98
C ARG A 121 -26.10 31.42 -2.32
N GLN A 122 -26.82 31.94 -1.34
CA GLN A 122 -28.09 32.66 -1.51
C GLN A 122 -27.96 34.17 -1.26
N GLN A 123 -26.75 34.67 -0.98
CA GLN A 123 -26.47 36.07 -0.72
C GLN A 123 -26.83 36.95 -1.94
N PRO A 124 -27.66 38.00 -1.79
CA PRO A 124 -28.04 38.87 -2.90
C PRO A 124 -26.82 39.61 -3.46
N ALA A 125 -26.59 39.53 -4.77
CA ALA A 125 -25.49 40.21 -5.44
C ALA A 125 -25.51 41.74 -5.24
N ALA A 126 -26.69 42.34 -5.08
CA ALA A 126 -26.85 43.77 -4.77
C ALA A 126 -26.35 44.18 -3.36
N CYS A 127 -26.08 43.21 -2.48
CA CYS A 127 -25.55 43.42 -1.13
C CYS A 127 -24.11 42.88 -0.99
N MET A 128 -23.55 42.24 -2.02
CA MET A 128 -22.11 41.95 -2.10
C MET A 128 -21.38 43.21 -2.59
N GLY A 129 -20.26 43.54 -1.97
CA GLY A 129 -19.62 44.86 -2.00
C GLY A 129 -18.97 45.33 -3.32
N ASP A 130 -19.43 44.85 -4.47
CA ASP A 130 -18.96 45.23 -5.81
C ASP A 130 -20.10 45.81 -6.65
N GLY A 131 -20.49 47.05 -6.36
CA GLY A 131 -21.53 47.77 -7.10
C GLY A 131 -21.65 49.24 -6.69
N GLU A 132 -21.34 50.14 -7.63
CA GLU A 132 -21.41 51.61 -7.63
C GLU A 132 -22.41 52.32 -6.68
N ALA A 133 -22.24 52.28 -5.35
CA ALA A 133 -22.97 53.16 -4.40
C ALA A 133 -22.40 53.26 -2.96
N ALA A 134 -21.10 53.09 -2.73
CA ALA A 134 -20.52 53.33 -1.40
C ALA A 134 -20.13 54.81 -1.20
N VAL A 135 -20.90 55.54 -0.40
CA VAL A 135 -20.60 56.91 0.04
C VAL A 135 -19.25 56.95 0.75
N ALA A 136 -18.43 57.95 0.43
CA ALA A 136 -17.06 58.10 0.92
C ALA A 136 -16.96 57.97 2.46
N GLN A 137 -16.46 56.81 2.92
CA GLN A 137 -15.78 56.72 4.20
C GLN A 137 -14.27 56.89 3.98
N PRO A 138 -13.57 57.67 4.82
CA PRO A 138 -12.13 57.79 4.71
C PRO A 138 -11.50 56.46 5.09
N THR A 139 -10.82 55.82 4.13
CA THR A 139 -9.90 54.72 4.38
C THR A 139 -8.85 55.18 5.37
N LEU A 140 -9.01 54.78 6.64
CA LEU A 140 -7.98 54.94 7.66
C LEU A 140 -6.82 54.03 7.30
N THR A 141 -5.86 54.58 6.55
CA THR A 141 -4.58 53.93 6.28
C THR A 141 -3.89 53.66 7.61
N THR A 142 -3.96 52.42 8.09
CA THR A 142 -3.08 51.98 9.17
C THR A 142 -1.66 51.90 8.60
N ASP A 143 -0.70 52.55 9.27
CA ASP A 143 0.63 52.89 8.74
C ASP A 143 1.59 51.69 8.53
N ASN A 144 1.04 50.47 8.42
CA ASN A 144 1.78 49.20 8.43
C ASN A 144 1.88 48.52 7.06
N GLY A 145 1.39 49.15 5.97
CA GLY A 145 1.59 48.67 4.60
C GLY A 145 0.84 47.38 4.20
N LEU A 146 -0.06 46.90 5.04
CA LEU A 146 -0.97 45.79 4.72
C LEU A 146 -2.29 46.34 4.17
N THR A 147 -2.72 45.86 3.00
CA THR A 147 -4.07 46.12 2.49
C THR A 147 -5.09 45.25 3.22
N ASP A 148 -6.34 45.70 3.35
CA ASP A 148 -7.39 44.98 4.08
C ASP A 148 -7.57 43.54 3.58
N SER A 149 -7.45 43.33 2.27
CA SER A 149 -7.48 42.00 1.63
C SER A 149 -6.41 41.01 2.13
N HIS A 150 -5.21 41.47 2.50
CA HIS A 150 -4.19 40.62 3.09
C HIS A 150 -4.51 40.28 4.55
N VAL A 151 -5.11 41.21 5.29
CA VAL A 151 -5.53 40.99 6.68
C VAL A 151 -6.67 39.96 6.72
N GLU A 152 -7.63 40.08 5.82
CA GLU A 152 -8.76 39.15 5.66
C GLU A 152 -8.29 37.74 5.26
N ALA A 153 -7.41 37.61 4.26
CA ALA A 153 -6.85 36.33 3.85
C ALA A 153 -6.07 35.62 4.98
N VAL A 154 -5.26 36.38 5.74
CA VAL A 154 -4.55 35.85 6.92
C VAL A 154 -5.54 35.44 8.02
N TRP A 155 -6.58 36.22 8.26
CA TRP A 155 -7.63 35.89 9.23
C TRP A 155 -8.38 34.59 8.87
N HIS A 156 -8.76 34.40 7.61
CA HIS A 156 -9.38 33.16 7.14
C HIS A 156 -8.47 31.94 7.28
N LEU A 157 -7.18 32.07 6.96
CA LEU A 157 -6.22 30.98 7.14
C LEU A 157 -6.03 30.62 8.62
N VAL A 158 -5.82 31.63 9.48
CA VAL A 158 -5.60 31.43 10.92
C VAL A 158 -6.84 30.84 11.59
N SER A 159 -8.03 31.38 11.33
CA SER A 159 -9.29 30.86 11.89
C SER A 159 -9.57 29.42 11.44
N THR A 160 -9.34 29.10 10.16
CA THR A 160 -9.48 27.73 9.62
C THR A 160 -8.53 26.75 10.31
N VAL A 161 -7.25 27.11 10.46
CA VAL A 161 -6.24 26.26 11.13
C VAL A 161 -6.60 26.07 12.61
N MET A 162 -6.98 27.15 13.31
CA MET A 162 -7.40 27.07 14.72
C MET A 162 -8.64 26.18 14.89
N TRP A 163 -9.61 26.27 13.99
CA TRP A 163 -10.83 25.47 14.01
C TRP A 163 -10.51 23.99 13.80
N LEU A 164 -9.63 23.68 12.84
CA LEU A 164 -9.22 22.30 12.57
C LEU A 164 -8.47 21.69 13.76
N VAL A 165 -7.59 22.47 14.42
CA VAL A 165 -6.90 22.05 15.66
C VAL A 165 -7.91 21.83 16.80
N TRP A 166 -8.92 22.69 16.95
CA TRP A 166 -9.96 22.54 17.97
C TRP A 166 -10.79 21.26 17.79
N VAL A 167 -11.33 21.04 16.59
CA VAL A 167 -12.18 19.87 16.29
C VAL A 167 -11.37 18.57 16.39
N VAL A 168 -10.15 18.53 15.80
CA VAL A 168 -9.28 17.34 15.90
C VAL A 168 -8.84 17.09 17.35
N GLY A 169 -8.56 18.14 18.12
CA GLY A 169 -8.26 18.04 19.55
C GLY A 169 -9.41 17.42 20.34
N ALA A 170 -10.64 17.92 20.16
CA ALA A 170 -11.83 17.40 20.84
C ALA A 170 -12.16 15.95 20.44
N VAL A 171 -11.98 15.57 19.17
CA VAL A 171 -12.11 14.16 18.71
C VAL A 171 -11.04 13.27 19.35
N ALA A 172 -9.78 13.71 19.38
CA ALA A 172 -8.70 12.98 20.03
C ALA A 172 -8.96 12.82 21.55
N ALA A 173 -9.48 13.85 22.21
CA ALA A 173 -9.89 13.79 23.61
C ALA A 173 -11.03 12.79 23.82
N ALA A 174 -12.06 12.79 22.98
CA ALA A 174 -13.17 11.84 23.04
C ALA A 174 -12.74 10.38 22.81
N MET A 175 -11.86 10.12 21.83
CA MET A 175 -11.28 8.81 21.58
C MET A 175 -10.40 8.34 22.74
N SER A 176 -9.58 9.24 23.29
CA SER A 176 -8.74 8.97 24.46
C SER A 176 -9.59 8.67 25.69
N ALA A 177 -10.67 9.42 25.92
CA ALA A 177 -11.64 9.14 26.98
C ALA A 177 -12.23 7.73 26.82
N LYS A 178 -12.77 7.39 25.65
CA LYS A 178 -13.33 6.06 25.37
C LYS A 178 -12.33 4.92 25.60
N ARG A 179 -11.04 5.12 25.24
CA ARG A 179 -9.96 4.15 25.47
C ARG A 179 -9.59 3.98 26.95
N ASN A 180 -9.79 4.99 27.78
CA ASN A 180 -9.44 4.96 29.20
C ASN A 180 -10.59 4.47 30.12
N ILE A 181 -11.83 4.36 29.64
CA ILE A 181 -12.97 3.87 30.45
C ILE A 181 -12.73 2.45 31.02
N PRO A 182 -12.29 1.43 30.24
CA PRO A 182 -12.07 0.09 30.77
C PRO A 182 -11.05 0.03 31.91
N LEU A 183 -9.98 0.84 31.83
CA LEU A 183 -8.93 0.89 32.85
C LEU A 183 -9.44 1.36 34.22
N LEU A 184 -10.50 2.18 34.26
CA LEU A 184 -11.15 2.59 35.51
C LEU A 184 -12.03 1.48 36.10
N LEU A 185 -12.62 0.64 35.24
CA LEU A 185 -13.44 -0.51 35.67
C LEU A 185 -12.55 -1.66 36.19
N GLU A 186 -11.42 -1.92 35.52
CA GLU A 186 -10.41 -2.89 35.97
C GLU A 186 -9.78 -2.48 37.31
N ALA A 187 -9.36 -1.22 37.45
CA ALA A 187 -8.82 -0.73 38.73
C ALA A 187 -9.84 -0.82 39.88
N ARG A 188 -11.13 -0.65 39.57
CA ARG A 188 -12.22 -0.81 40.54
C ARG A 188 -12.46 -2.27 40.91
N SER A 189 -12.49 -3.19 39.94
CA SER A 189 -12.71 -4.61 40.21
C SER A 189 -11.57 -5.24 41.04
N GLN A 190 -10.33 -4.80 40.82
CA GLN A 190 -9.18 -5.21 41.63
C GLN A 190 -9.30 -4.71 43.08
N ALA A 191 -9.75 -3.46 43.29
CA ALA A 191 -9.95 -2.89 44.62
C ALA A 191 -11.12 -3.50 45.41
N GLU A 192 -12.08 -4.16 44.74
CA GLU A 192 -13.24 -4.80 45.36
C GLU A 192 -13.00 -6.31 45.69
N SER A 193 -11.79 -6.85 45.44
CA SER A 193 -11.45 -8.26 45.70
C SER A 193 -10.82 -8.51 47.10
N PRO A 194 -11.23 -9.56 47.85
CA PRO A 194 -10.66 -9.88 49.16
C PRO A 194 -9.34 -10.68 49.03
N PRO A 195 -8.36 -10.48 49.93
CA PRO A 195 -7.07 -11.19 49.85
C PRO A 195 -7.20 -12.66 50.26
N GLU A 196 -6.75 -13.57 49.38
CA GLU A 196 -6.72 -15.01 49.64
C GLU A 196 -5.66 -15.41 50.68
N ARG A 197 -5.93 -16.52 51.38
CA ARG A 197 -5.00 -17.13 52.34
C ARG A 197 -4.29 -18.31 51.71
N ASP A 198 -2.98 -18.22 51.53
CA ASP A 198 -2.16 -19.39 51.23
C ASP A 198 -2.15 -20.39 52.40
N SER A 199 -2.16 -21.68 52.06
CA SER A 199 -2.11 -22.79 53.01
C SER A 199 -0.75 -23.51 52.94
N ALA A 200 -0.14 -23.72 54.09
CA ALA A 200 1.23 -24.21 54.19
C ALA A 200 1.35 -25.75 54.15
N GLN A 201 2.48 -26.24 53.64
CA GLN A 201 3.03 -27.55 54.00
C GLN A 201 4.48 -27.41 54.48
N LEU A 202 4.78 -27.97 55.66
CA LEU A 202 6.10 -28.01 56.29
C LEU A 202 6.90 -29.23 55.82
N VAL A 203 8.24 -29.09 55.70
CA VAL A 203 9.25 -30.03 56.29
C VAL A 203 10.59 -29.29 56.58
N GLY A 204 11.16 -29.43 57.79
CA GLY A 204 12.62 -29.66 57.95
C GLY A 204 13.63 -28.50 58.18
N VAL A 205 13.66 -27.97 59.41
CA VAL A 205 14.73 -27.22 60.17
C VAL A 205 16.12 -27.92 60.17
N PRO A 206 17.31 -27.32 60.56
CA PRO A 206 17.74 -25.94 60.97
C PRO A 206 18.77 -25.29 60.00
N VAL A 207 19.15 -23.99 60.02
CA VAL A 207 19.43 -22.92 61.02
C VAL A 207 20.82 -22.98 61.68
N GLU A 208 21.73 -22.16 61.12
CA GLU A 208 22.92 -21.49 61.70
C GLU A 208 23.35 -20.47 60.61
N ASP A 209 23.78 -19.23 60.86
CA ASP A 209 23.80 -18.39 62.09
C ASP A 209 23.71 -16.87 61.68
N LEU A 210 23.68 -15.94 62.64
CA LEU A 210 23.67 -14.47 62.44
C LEU A 210 24.80 -13.80 63.25
N PRO A 211 25.28 -12.62 62.81
CA PRO A 211 25.04 -11.46 63.66
C PRO A 211 24.71 -10.14 62.92
N MET A 212 23.51 -9.62 63.23
CA MET A 212 23.14 -8.22 63.50
C MET A 212 24.07 -7.08 63.04
N GLY A 213 23.55 -6.15 62.21
CA GLY A 213 24.25 -4.89 61.90
C GLY A 213 23.54 -3.87 60.99
N THR A 214 22.39 -3.32 61.41
CA THR A 214 21.80 -2.04 60.90
C THR A 214 21.06 -2.03 59.54
N VAL A 215 19.72 -2.19 59.59
CA VAL A 215 18.69 -1.15 59.26
C VAL A 215 19.15 -0.07 58.24
N THR A 216 18.54 0.15 57.05
CA THR A 216 17.10 0.22 56.70
C THR A 216 16.90 0.14 55.17
N GLY A 217 15.68 -0.15 54.68
CA GLY A 217 15.21 0.56 53.46
C GLY A 217 14.85 -0.20 52.18
N ILE A 218 14.24 -1.39 52.27
CA ILE A 218 13.21 -1.90 51.32
C ILE A 218 13.55 -1.94 49.80
N ALA A 219 13.85 -3.16 49.34
CA ALA A 219 13.73 -3.67 47.97
C ALA A 219 12.38 -3.28 47.31
N SER A 220 12.30 -2.82 46.06
CA SER A 220 12.52 -3.54 44.78
C SER A 220 11.70 -4.83 44.65
N GLY A 221 10.94 -5.00 43.55
CA GLY A 221 10.27 -6.27 43.26
C GLY A 221 9.27 -6.19 42.11
N ALA A 222 9.73 -6.36 40.87
CA ALA A 222 8.86 -6.75 39.77
C ALA A 222 8.47 -8.24 39.93
N ALA A 223 7.28 -8.63 39.48
CA ALA A 223 6.89 -10.02 39.34
C ALA A 223 6.13 -10.22 38.01
N GLN A 224 6.53 -11.26 37.28
CA GLN A 224 5.82 -11.76 36.10
C GLN A 224 4.67 -12.67 36.55
N GLY A 225 3.61 -12.75 35.75
CA GLY A 225 2.52 -13.72 35.90
C GLY A 225 1.64 -13.70 34.65
N GLY A 226 1.20 -14.86 34.16
CA GLY A 226 0.43 -14.97 32.92
C GLY A 226 -0.79 -15.90 33.03
N ALA A 227 -1.48 -16.07 31.89
CA ALA A 227 -2.73 -16.81 31.66
C ALA A 227 -4.03 -16.08 32.09
N PRO A 228 -5.23 -16.47 31.58
CA PRO A 228 -5.52 -17.40 30.48
C PRO A 228 -6.31 -16.76 29.30
N ALA A 229 -6.69 -17.57 28.30
CA ALA A 229 -7.53 -17.15 27.19
C ALA A 229 -9.03 -17.01 27.56
N GLY A 230 -9.73 -16.07 26.92
CA GLY A 230 -11.18 -15.85 27.04
C GLY A 230 -11.74 -15.17 25.77
N GLU A 231 -12.98 -15.48 25.42
CA GLU A 231 -13.51 -15.26 24.07
C GLU A 231 -14.01 -13.84 23.74
N CYS A 232 -13.85 -13.50 22.47
CA CYS A 232 -14.67 -12.65 21.60
C CYS A 232 -15.66 -11.62 22.21
N LEU A 233 -15.43 -10.32 21.92
CA LEU A 233 -16.49 -9.33 21.71
C LEU A 233 -16.04 -8.31 20.65
N GLN A 234 -16.52 -8.47 19.41
CA GLN A 234 -16.28 -7.52 18.31
C GLN A 234 -16.94 -6.16 18.60
N TRP A 235 -16.30 -5.04 18.19
CA TRP A 235 -17.01 -3.75 18.09
C TRP A 235 -16.52 -2.89 16.94
N GLN A 236 -17.49 -2.29 16.23
CA GLN A 236 -17.43 -2.03 14.79
C GLN A 236 -17.08 -0.56 14.43
N ALA A 237 -16.37 0.15 15.32
CA ALA A 237 -16.32 1.62 15.33
C ALA A 237 -15.06 2.27 14.72
N ARG A 238 -14.33 1.60 13.81
CA ARG A 238 -13.09 2.14 13.20
C ARG A 238 -13.21 2.65 11.76
N SER A 239 -14.28 2.30 11.04
CA SER A 239 -14.50 2.71 9.64
C SER A 239 -14.88 4.19 9.50
N GLU A 240 -15.74 4.69 10.40
CA GLU A 240 -16.37 6.01 10.27
C GLU A 240 -15.37 7.18 10.33
N LEU A 241 -14.33 7.09 11.17
CA LEU A 241 -13.34 8.16 11.32
C LEU A 241 -12.54 8.41 10.03
N MET A 242 -12.15 7.34 9.31
CA MET A 242 -11.31 7.47 8.13
C MET A 242 -12.09 7.97 6.92
N GLU A 243 -13.36 7.56 6.77
CA GLU A 243 -14.24 8.11 5.74
C GLU A 243 -14.66 9.56 6.06
N PHE A 244 -14.85 9.91 7.33
CA PHE A 244 -15.15 11.28 7.75
C PHE A 244 -13.99 12.25 7.48
N VAL A 245 -12.74 11.88 7.82
CA VAL A 245 -11.56 12.71 7.52
C VAL A 245 -11.38 12.91 6.00
N LYS A 246 -11.64 11.87 5.19
CA LYS A 246 -11.66 12.01 3.72
C LYS A 246 -12.77 12.95 3.25
N ALA A 247 -13.99 12.86 3.80
CA ALA A 247 -15.10 13.73 3.44
C ALA A 247 -14.81 15.21 3.76
N CYS A 248 -14.24 15.53 4.92
CA CYS A 248 -13.83 16.89 5.28
C CYS A 248 -12.71 17.44 4.37
N LEU A 249 -11.75 16.60 3.97
CA LEU A 249 -10.68 16.97 3.03
C LEU A 249 -11.18 17.12 1.57
N PHE A 250 -12.25 16.43 1.19
CA PHE A 250 -12.90 16.62 -0.11
C PHE A 250 -13.76 17.89 -0.16
N GLY A 251 -14.51 18.19 0.90
CA GLY A 251 -15.31 19.43 0.99
C GLY A 251 -14.46 20.70 0.89
N THR A 252 -13.29 20.71 1.54
CA THR A 252 -12.33 21.83 1.47
C THR A 252 -11.67 21.97 0.09
N LYS A 253 -11.41 20.88 -0.64
CA LYS A 253 -10.99 20.95 -2.05
C LYS A 253 -12.07 21.52 -2.97
N ALA A 254 -13.34 21.17 -2.76
CA ALA A 254 -14.45 21.71 -3.54
C ALA A 254 -14.64 23.23 -3.31
N ALA A 255 -14.42 23.71 -2.08
CA ALA A 255 -14.44 25.14 -1.77
C ALA A 255 -13.29 25.91 -2.44
N MET A 256 -12.05 25.38 -2.43
CA MET A 256 -10.90 26.03 -3.09
C MET A 256 -11.07 26.11 -4.62
N PHE A 257 -11.54 25.05 -5.29
CA PHE A 257 -11.78 25.08 -6.74
C PHE A 257 -12.87 26.09 -7.16
N SER A 258 -13.79 26.43 -6.26
CA SER A 258 -14.83 27.44 -6.53
C SER A 258 -14.30 28.87 -6.55
N LEU A 259 -13.12 29.15 -5.98
CA LEU A 259 -12.53 30.49 -5.90
C LEU A 259 -11.64 30.83 -7.11
N GLU A 260 -10.94 29.86 -7.69
CA GLU A 260 -10.21 30.07 -8.96
C GLU A 260 -11.16 30.20 -10.18
N SER A 261 -12.43 29.80 -10.03
CA SER A 261 -13.43 29.79 -11.11
C SER A 261 -14.14 31.13 -11.36
N TYR A 262 -13.84 32.19 -10.58
CA TYR A 262 -14.51 33.50 -10.71
C TYR A 262 -13.76 34.50 -11.61
N GLY A 263 -12.61 34.13 -12.17
CA GLY A 263 -11.83 34.93 -13.11
C GLY A 263 -11.96 34.45 -14.56
N GLN A 264 -12.73 35.18 -15.36
CA GLN A 264 -12.95 35.01 -16.81
C GLN A 264 -13.89 33.86 -17.24
N LEU A 265 -15.04 34.24 -17.80
CA LEU A 265 -15.51 33.78 -19.12
C LEU A 265 -16.66 34.67 -19.62
N SER A 266 -16.48 35.30 -20.79
CA SER A 266 -17.56 35.95 -21.54
C SER A 266 -17.95 35.06 -22.72
N PRO A 267 -19.24 34.74 -22.92
CA PRO A 267 -19.64 33.74 -23.92
C PRO A 267 -19.92 34.39 -25.28
N ASN A 268 -18.99 34.28 -26.24
CA ASN A 268 -19.27 34.26 -27.69
C ASN A 268 -17.97 34.12 -28.54
N ALA A 269 -17.55 32.88 -28.84
CA ALA A 269 -16.91 32.49 -30.12
C ALA A 269 -16.36 31.05 -30.06
N GLU A 270 -17.16 30.04 -30.39
CA GLU A 270 -16.61 28.78 -30.94
C GLU A 270 -17.62 28.03 -31.83
N ARG A 271 -17.69 28.48 -33.10
CA ARG A 271 -18.15 27.70 -34.25
C ARG A 271 -17.24 28.08 -35.43
N GLN A 272 -16.80 27.08 -36.19
CA GLN A 272 -15.76 27.16 -37.24
C GLN A 272 -14.33 27.30 -36.64
N SER A 273 -13.27 26.66 -37.15
CA SER A 273 -13.12 25.91 -38.41
C SER A 273 -12.17 24.70 -38.27
N ILE A 274 -12.26 23.79 -39.24
CA ILE A 274 -11.38 22.63 -39.47
C ILE A 274 -10.13 23.06 -40.30
N MET A 275 -9.02 22.31 -40.13
CA MET A 275 -7.81 22.18 -40.98
C MET A 275 -6.70 23.26 -41.01
N THR A 276 -5.46 22.75 -41.25
CA THR A 276 -4.19 23.43 -41.64
C THR A 276 -3.54 24.40 -40.62
N THR A 277 -2.27 24.28 -40.20
CA THR A 277 -1.03 24.19 -40.99
C THR A 277 0.18 23.83 -40.10
N THR A 278 1.21 23.18 -40.67
CA THR A 278 2.52 22.90 -40.08
C THR A 278 3.43 24.14 -39.93
N ALA A 279 4.53 23.99 -39.17
CA ALA A 279 5.76 24.81 -39.17
C ALA A 279 5.75 26.23 -38.55
N ARG A 280 6.35 26.33 -37.36
CA ARG A 280 7.34 27.36 -37.00
C ARG A 280 8.25 26.85 -35.88
N TYR A 281 9.49 26.51 -36.25
CA TYR A 281 10.77 26.61 -35.50
C TYR A 281 11.78 25.72 -36.23
N GLY A 282 12.27 26.23 -37.36
CA GLY A 282 13.19 25.49 -38.23
C GLY A 282 14.66 25.78 -37.89
N LEU A 283 15.47 24.72 -37.93
CA LEU A 283 16.92 24.79 -38.17
C LEU A 283 17.26 23.72 -39.22
N GLN A 284 18.00 24.12 -40.26
CA GLN A 284 18.36 23.26 -41.40
C GLN A 284 19.74 22.59 -41.21
N PRO A 285 19.99 21.42 -41.80
CA PRO A 285 21.32 20.86 -42.00
C PRO A 285 21.95 21.33 -43.33
N PRO A 286 23.29 21.27 -43.50
CA PRO A 286 23.96 21.52 -44.77
C PRO A 286 23.98 20.28 -45.69
N HIS A 287 24.12 20.55 -46.99
CA HIS A 287 23.96 19.65 -48.13
C HIS A 287 25.10 18.64 -48.38
N GLY A 288 24.79 17.60 -49.17
CA GLY A 288 25.77 16.75 -49.87
C GLY A 288 25.13 15.68 -50.78
N GLU A 289 25.01 16.01 -52.08
CA GLU A 289 24.76 15.22 -53.32
C GLU A 289 25.10 13.70 -53.33
N ALA A 290 24.68 12.84 -54.29
CA ALA A 290 23.60 12.77 -55.29
C ALA A 290 23.73 11.41 -56.05
N GLY A 291 22.67 10.91 -56.71
CA GLY A 291 22.82 10.00 -57.88
C GLY A 291 22.63 8.47 -57.73
N ALA A 292 21.41 8.02 -58.08
CA ALA A 292 21.02 6.94 -59.03
C ALA A 292 21.84 5.64 -59.32
N ALA A 293 21.09 4.64 -59.82
CA ALA A 293 21.44 3.34 -60.45
C ALA A 293 21.86 2.20 -59.48
N ALA A 294 21.34 0.96 -59.50
CA ALA A 294 20.67 0.07 -60.47
C ALA A 294 21.58 -0.96 -61.19
N GLY A 295 21.46 -2.24 -60.77
CA GLY A 295 21.49 -3.42 -61.65
C GLY A 295 22.80 -4.23 -61.81
N LEU A 296 22.65 -5.57 -61.71
CA LEU A 296 23.38 -6.62 -62.47
C LEU A 296 24.90 -6.81 -62.20
N CYS A 297 25.56 -7.92 -62.56
CA CYS A 297 25.27 -9.37 -62.46
C CYS A 297 26.56 -10.19 -62.78
N GLU A 298 26.61 -11.46 -62.38
CA GLU A 298 27.41 -12.60 -62.93
C GLU A 298 28.97 -12.60 -62.99
N GLY A 299 29.54 -13.82 -63.01
CA GLY A 299 30.94 -14.11 -63.43
C GLY A 299 31.80 -14.95 -62.45
N LEU A 300 31.49 -16.21 -62.10
CA LEU A 300 31.83 -17.49 -62.77
C LEU A 300 33.30 -18.00 -62.71
N CYS A 301 33.45 -19.34 -62.75
CA CYS A 301 34.68 -20.18 -62.88
C CYS A 301 35.58 -20.33 -61.61
N THR A 302 36.15 -21.49 -61.24
CA THR A 302 36.27 -22.88 -61.78
C THR A 302 36.40 -23.87 -60.59
N ALA A 303 35.67 -24.98 -60.48
CA ALA A 303 35.80 -26.30 -61.16
C ALA A 303 36.76 -27.33 -60.50
N GLY A 304 36.27 -28.57 -60.33
CA GLY A 304 37.01 -29.78 -59.93
C GLY A 304 36.74 -30.31 -58.51
N HIS A 305 36.48 -31.59 -58.21
CA HIS A 305 35.99 -32.80 -58.89
C HIS A 305 36.30 -33.99 -57.94
N HIS A 306 35.31 -34.84 -57.61
CA HIS A 306 35.44 -36.28 -57.24
C HIS A 306 36.31 -36.69 -56.01
N SER A 307 36.07 -37.80 -55.31
CA SER A 307 34.97 -38.79 -55.33
C SER A 307 34.93 -39.63 -54.04
N GLU A 308 33.84 -40.36 -53.86
CA GLU A 308 33.54 -41.38 -52.84
C GLU A 308 34.62 -42.48 -52.69
N PHE A 309 34.73 -43.12 -51.52
CA PHE A 309 34.48 -44.58 -51.40
C PHE A 309 34.38 -45.12 -49.95
N GLN A 310 33.32 -45.90 -49.73
CA GLN A 310 33.11 -47.10 -48.89
C GLN A 310 33.75 -47.36 -47.50
N ALA A 311 32.87 -47.88 -46.63
CA ALA A 311 33.08 -48.52 -45.34
C ALA A 311 33.96 -49.79 -45.34
N PHE A 312 34.47 -50.20 -44.16
CA PHE A 312 34.06 -51.42 -43.39
C PHE A 312 35.09 -51.81 -42.29
N THR A 313 34.59 -52.41 -41.18
CA THR A 313 35.30 -53.16 -40.11
C THR A 313 36.37 -52.51 -39.20
N GLY A 314 36.31 -52.86 -37.90
CA GLY A 314 37.50 -53.46 -37.24
C GLY A 314 38.05 -52.88 -35.92
N SER A 315 37.30 -52.99 -34.82
CA SER A 315 37.78 -53.27 -33.44
C SER A 315 39.21 -52.87 -32.98
N VAL A 316 39.28 -51.94 -32.02
CA VAL A 316 40.21 -51.90 -30.85
C VAL A 316 41.73 -51.80 -31.12
N ARG A 317 42.35 -50.64 -30.82
CA ARG A 317 42.97 -50.36 -29.49
C ARG A 317 43.55 -48.93 -29.39
N ALA A 318 43.32 -48.28 -28.25
CA ALA A 318 44.05 -47.15 -27.66
C ALA A 318 44.88 -46.20 -28.56
N GLN A 319 44.36 -45.00 -28.81
CA GLN A 319 45.18 -43.79 -28.96
C GLN A 319 44.62 -42.64 -28.12
N THR A 320 45.50 -42.03 -27.33
CA THR A 320 45.28 -40.72 -26.72
C THR A 320 45.28 -39.66 -27.82
N GLY A 321 44.15 -39.01 -28.08
CA GLY A 321 44.07 -37.99 -29.11
C GLY A 321 42.86 -37.07 -28.92
N SER A 322 43.14 -35.76 -28.97
CA SER A 322 42.19 -34.67 -29.27
C SER A 322 40.80 -34.77 -28.65
N ARG A 323 40.59 -34.06 -27.53
CA ARG A 323 39.24 -33.59 -27.19
C ARG A 323 38.73 -32.75 -28.36
N THR A 324 37.76 -33.27 -29.10
CA THR A 324 36.95 -32.50 -30.04
C THR A 324 36.47 -31.25 -29.31
N SER A 325 36.66 -30.08 -29.91
CA SER A 325 36.22 -28.81 -29.33
C SER A 325 34.69 -28.83 -29.22
N LEU A 326 34.19 -29.22 -28.05
CA LEU A 326 32.96 -28.65 -27.53
C LEU A 326 33.15 -27.14 -27.60
N ARG A 327 32.33 -26.46 -28.40
CA ARG A 327 32.25 -25.00 -28.33
C ARG A 327 32.00 -24.66 -26.87
N SER A 328 32.96 -24.04 -26.21
CA SER A 328 32.72 -23.37 -24.94
C SER A 328 31.63 -22.36 -25.21
N VAL A 329 30.44 -22.60 -24.65
CA VAL A 329 29.47 -21.52 -24.48
C VAL A 329 30.23 -20.46 -23.68
N ALA A 330 30.42 -19.27 -24.26
CA ALA A 330 31.01 -18.18 -23.50
C ALA A 330 30.08 -17.93 -22.31
N GLU A 331 30.62 -17.87 -21.09
CA GLU A 331 29.82 -17.72 -19.88
C GLU A 331 29.14 -16.34 -19.89
N THR A 332 27.91 -16.29 -20.38
CA THR A 332 27.06 -15.09 -20.36
C THR A 332 26.59 -14.80 -18.94
N GLY A 333 26.24 -13.55 -18.65
CA GLY A 333 25.64 -13.15 -17.37
C GLY A 333 24.43 -14.01 -16.98
N LEU A 334 23.64 -14.45 -17.97
CA LEU A 334 22.51 -15.37 -17.76
C LEU A 334 22.98 -16.76 -17.27
N SER A 335 24.01 -17.33 -17.89
CA SER A 335 24.55 -18.64 -17.48
C SER A 335 25.26 -18.58 -16.12
N GLN A 336 25.96 -17.48 -15.82
CA GLN A 336 26.58 -17.24 -14.52
C GLN A 336 25.52 -17.05 -13.42
N LEU A 337 24.47 -16.27 -13.68
CA LEU A 337 23.37 -16.06 -12.72
C LEU A 337 22.61 -17.37 -12.44
N ALA A 338 22.33 -18.17 -13.47
CA ALA A 338 21.67 -19.47 -13.33
C ALA A 338 22.49 -20.50 -12.51
N ALA A 339 23.82 -20.35 -12.44
CA ALA A 339 24.67 -21.16 -11.58
C ALA A 339 24.62 -20.74 -10.09
N LEU A 340 24.14 -19.52 -9.80
CA LEU A 340 24.06 -18.94 -8.45
C LEU A 340 22.63 -18.94 -7.86
N THR A 341 21.62 -18.84 -8.73
CA THR A 341 20.22 -18.56 -8.37
C THR A 341 19.29 -19.32 -9.33
N THR A 342 18.21 -19.94 -8.82
CA THR A 342 17.25 -20.61 -9.71
C THR A 342 16.39 -19.58 -10.46
N LEU A 343 16.29 -19.69 -11.78
CA LEU A 343 15.63 -18.67 -12.59
C LEU A 343 14.20 -19.05 -13.01
N SER A 344 13.31 -18.07 -12.86
CA SER A 344 11.94 -18.02 -13.36
C SER A 344 11.82 -16.95 -14.43
N ILE A 345 10.92 -17.15 -15.40
CA ILE A 345 10.55 -16.12 -16.37
C ILE A 345 9.22 -15.45 -16.00
N ASP A 346 9.18 -14.12 -16.06
CA ASP A 346 7.98 -13.32 -15.72
C ASP A 346 7.27 -12.86 -17.01
N THR A 347 6.41 -13.74 -17.55
CA THR A 347 5.59 -13.48 -18.75
C THR A 347 4.44 -14.48 -18.88
N GLY A 348 3.43 -14.16 -19.70
CA GLY A 348 2.42 -15.08 -20.20
C GLY A 348 2.66 -15.59 -21.63
N ASP A 349 3.72 -15.14 -22.30
CA ASP A 349 4.01 -15.49 -23.69
C ASP A 349 4.60 -16.91 -23.82
N LEU A 350 3.80 -17.85 -24.33
CA LEU A 350 4.19 -19.25 -24.51
C LEU A 350 5.38 -19.46 -25.47
N ALA A 351 5.55 -18.62 -26.49
CA ALA A 351 6.65 -18.76 -27.44
C ALA A 351 7.98 -18.37 -26.77
N ILE A 352 7.98 -17.24 -26.05
CA ILE A 352 9.14 -16.76 -25.29
C ILE A 352 9.47 -17.71 -24.13
N ILE A 353 8.46 -18.20 -23.40
CA ILE A 353 8.67 -19.18 -22.31
C ILE A 353 9.32 -20.45 -22.87
N LYS A 354 8.86 -20.94 -24.02
CA LYS A 354 9.44 -22.12 -24.66
C LYS A 354 10.91 -21.87 -25.05
N GLU A 355 11.21 -20.76 -25.71
CA GLU A 355 12.59 -20.38 -26.10
C GLU A 355 13.53 -20.39 -24.90
N TYR A 356 13.15 -19.76 -23.79
CA TYR A 356 13.97 -19.70 -22.59
C TYR A 356 14.04 -21.02 -21.81
N ALA A 357 12.96 -21.81 -21.77
CA ALA A 357 12.96 -23.13 -21.14
C ALA A 357 13.87 -24.13 -21.90
N GLU A 358 13.92 -24.05 -23.23
CA GLU A 358 14.80 -24.89 -24.07
C GLU A 358 16.31 -24.62 -23.82
N THR A 359 16.68 -23.49 -23.20
CA THR A 359 18.07 -23.25 -22.75
C THR A 359 18.49 -24.14 -21.57
N GLY A 360 17.54 -24.67 -20.81
CA GLY A 360 17.77 -25.39 -19.56
C GLY A 360 18.18 -24.51 -18.36
N LEU A 361 18.33 -23.18 -18.54
CA LEU A 361 18.71 -22.24 -17.49
C LEU A 361 17.51 -21.68 -16.71
N ILE A 362 16.33 -21.63 -17.34
CA ILE A 362 15.07 -21.20 -16.72
C ILE A 362 14.24 -22.44 -16.39
N THR A 363 13.86 -22.62 -15.12
CA THR A 363 13.06 -23.77 -14.67
C THR A 363 11.61 -23.41 -14.36
N ASP A 364 11.34 -22.17 -13.97
CA ASP A 364 10.06 -21.73 -13.42
C ASP A 364 9.41 -20.66 -14.33
N ALA A 365 8.12 -20.40 -14.12
CA ALA A 365 7.44 -19.25 -14.70
C ALA A 365 6.45 -18.60 -13.73
N THR A 366 6.34 -17.27 -13.78
CA THR A 366 5.36 -16.50 -13.02
C THR A 366 4.35 -15.81 -13.92
N THR A 367 3.07 -16.04 -13.63
CA THR A 367 1.98 -15.20 -14.15
C THR A 367 1.48 -14.22 -13.09
N ASN A 368 0.64 -13.28 -13.52
CA ASN A 368 -0.08 -12.30 -12.72
C ASN A 368 -1.32 -11.84 -13.52
N PRO A 369 -2.24 -11.03 -12.94
CA PRO A 369 -3.47 -10.62 -13.64
C PRO A 369 -3.23 -9.83 -14.94
N LEU A 370 -2.13 -9.09 -15.06
CA LEU A 370 -1.76 -8.40 -16.30
C LEU A 370 -1.48 -9.41 -17.43
N PHE A 371 -0.69 -10.44 -17.18
CA PHE A 371 -0.37 -11.46 -18.21
C PHE A 371 -1.59 -12.29 -18.61
N VAL A 372 -2.47 -12.65 -17.67
CA VAL A 372 -3.74 -13.33 -18.00
C VAL A 372 -4.67 -12.40 -18.80
N SER A 373 -4.73 -11.11 -18.46
CA SER A 373 -5.49 -10.10 -19.21
C SER A 373 -4.93 -9.90 -20.63
N GLN A 374 -3.60 -9.84 -20.79
CA GLN A 374 -2.94 -9.78 -22.10
C GLN A 374 -3.21 -11.01 -22.96
N ALA A 375 -3.17 -12.21 -22.40
CA ALA A 375 -3.52 -13.44 -23.10
C ALA A 375 -5.02 -13.46 -23.48
N GLY A 376 -5.91 -13.18 -22.54
CA GLY A 376 -7.37 -13.19 -22.75
C GLY A 376 -7.92 -12.12 -23.69
N LEU A 377 -7.17 -11.02 -23.86
CA LEU A 377 -7.47 -9.94 -24.81
C LEU A 377 -6.64 -10.03 -26.10
N SER A 378 -5.82 -11.08 -26.26
CA SER A 378 -5.05 -11.32 -27.47
C SER A 378 -5.94 -11.77 -28.63
N GLY A 379 -5.53 -11.41 -29.85
CA GLY A 379 -6.08 -11.95 -31.09
C GLY A 379 -5.37 -13.23 -31.58
N ASP A 380 -4.37 -13.74 -30.85
CA ASP A 380 -3.66 -14.96 -31.22
C ASP A 380 -4.58 -16.20 -31.11
N PRO A 381 -4.65 -17.06 -32.14
CA PRO A 381 -5.50 -18.25 -32.13
C PRO A 381 -5.31 -19.18 -30.91
N VAL A 382 -4.11 -19.26 -30.35
CA VAL A 382 -3.82 -20.12 -29.18
C VAL A 382 -4.53 -19.59 -27.93
N TYR A 383 -4.43 -18.29 -27.66
CA TYR A 383 -5.08 -17.70 -26.49
C TYR A 383 -6.59 -17.51 -26.70
N VAL A 384 -7.03 -17.26 -27.93
CA VAL A 384 -8.48 -17.26 -28.28
C VAL A 384 -9.10 -18.62 -27.94
N ALA A 385 -8.45 -19.73 -28.28
CA ALA A 385 -8.93 -21.07 -27.91
C ALA A 385 -8.99 -21.28 -26.39
N PHE A 386 -8.07 -20.71 -25.60
CA PHE A 386 -8.14 -20.77 -24.14
C PHE A 386 -9.32 -19.96 -23.56
N VAL A 387 -9.67 -18.84 -24.20
CA VAL A 387 -10.83 -18.02 -23.84
C VAL A 387 -12.14 -18.74 -24.17
N GLU A 388 -12.20 -19.38 -25.33
CA GLU A 388 -13.38 -20.13 -25.78
C GLU A 388 -13.63 -21.36 -24.89
N ASP A 389 -12.61 -22.18 -24.62
CA ASP A 389 -12.69 -23.29 -23.65
C ASP A 389 -13.12 -22.81 -22.25
N ALA A 390 -12.60 -21.67 -21.79
CA ALA A 390 -12.94 -21.14 -20.48
C ALA A 390 -14.41 -20.68 -20.39
N ILE A 391 -14.94 -20.09 -21.47
CA ILE A 391 -16.35 -19.70 -21.57
C ILE A 391 -17.25 -20.93 -21.66
N GLU A 392 -16.92 -21.90 -22.51
CA GLU A 392 -17.69 -23.15 -22.66
C GLU A 392 -17.75 -23.92 -21.34
N TYR A 393 -16.60 -24.12 -20.69
CA TYR A 393 -16.49 -24.77 -19.38
C TYR A 393 -17.36 -24.05 -18.34
N ALA A 394 -17.30 -22.73 -18.26
CA ALA A 394 -18.08 -21.97 -17.28
C ALA A 394 -19.59 -22.06 -17.54
N CYS A 395 -20.01 -21.87 -18.80
CA CYS A 395 -21.42 -21.97 -19.19
C CYS A 395 -22.02 -23.36 -18.94
N GLY A 396 -21.21 -24.43 -19.07
CA GLY A 396 -21.62 -25.81 -18.78
C GLY A 396 -21.59 -26.22 -17.31
N LYS A 397 -20.97 -25.43 -16.41
CA LYS A 397 -20.78 -25.78 -14.99
C LYS A 397 -21.62 -24.93 -14.03
N VAL A 398 -21.94 -23.67 -14.38
CA VAL A 398 -22.70 -22.76 -13.51
C VAL A 398 -23.75 -21.94 -14.26
N GLU A 399 -24.83 -21.59 -13.56
CA GLU A 399 -25.83 -20.62 -13.98
C GLU A 399 -25.49 -19.22 -13.44
N GLY A 400 -26.09 -18.18 -14.03
CA GLY A 400 -25.79 -16.78 -13.69
C GLY A 400 -24.62 -16.21 -14.48
N VAL A 401 -24.72 -14.95 -14.91
CA VAL A 401 -23.67 -14.31 -15.74
C VAL A 401 -22.43 -14.01 -14.89
N ASP A 402 -22.60 -13.57 -13.65
CA ASP A 402 -21.50 -13.21 -12.75
C ASP A 402 -20.67 -14.44 -12.35
N GLU A 403 -21.33 -15.54 -12.01
CA GLU A 403 -20.70 -16.82 -11.68
C GLU A 403 -19.96 -17.41 -12.89
N ARG A 404 -20.57 -17.36 -14.09
CA ARG A 404 -19.93 -17.79 -15.34
C ARG A 404 -18.68 -16.98 -15.64
N VAL A 405 -18.75 -15.66 -15.55
CA VAL A 405 -17.61 -14.77 -15.77
C VAL A 405 -16.50 -15.06 -14.75
N ALA A 406 -16.83 -15.15 -13.46
CA ALA A 406 -15.86 -15.44 -12.41
C ALA A 406 -15.21 -16.84 -12.53
N LEU A 407 -15.91 -17.83 -13.06
CA LEU A 407 -15.35 -19.16 -13.34
C LEU A 407 -14.53 -19.18 -14.63
N ALA A 408 -14.95 -18.48 -15.68
CA ALA A 408 -14.20 -18.35 -16.93
C ALA A 408 -12.86 -17.63 -16.72
N MET A 409 -12.79 -16.62 -15.85
CA MET A 409 -11.53 -15.94 -15.49
C MET A 409 -10.52 -16.89 -14.85
N ASP A 410 -10.95 -17.69 -13.86
CA ASP A 410 -10.09 -18.70 -13.24
C ASP A 410 -9.66 -19.77 -14.23
N LYS A 411 -10.61 -20.29 -15.03
CA LYS A 411 -10.35 -21.33 -16.03
C LYS A 411 -9.40 -20.84 -17.12
N LEU A 412 -9.48 -19.59 -17.54
CA LEU A 412 -8.53 -18.97 -18.46
C LEU A 412 -7.12 -18.86 -17.85
N ALA A 413 -7.00 -18.42 -16.59
CA ALA A 413 -5.73 -18.37 -15.89
C ALA A 413 -5.08 -19.76 -15.77
N VAL A 414 -5.89 -20.78 -15.46
CA VAL A 414 -5.47 -22.18 -15.42
C VAL A 414 -5.12 -22.71 -16.81
N ASN A 415 -5.89 -22.40 -17.86
CA ASN A 415 -5.59 -22.82 -19.23
C ASN A 415 -4.21 -22.32 -19.69
N LEU A 416 -3.92 -21.05 -19.43
CA LEU A 416 -2.60 -20.47 -19.67
C LEU A 416 -1.51 -21.19 -18.86
N GLY A 417 -1.71 -21.36 -17.55
CA GLY A 417 -0.72 -22.00 -16.69
C GLY A 417 -0.51 -23.50 -16.96
N VAL A 418 -1.53 -24.23 -17.44
CA VAL A 418 -1.44 -25.63 -17.92
C VAL A 418 -0.62 -25.70 -19.21
N ALA A 419 -0.71 -24.69 -20.08
CA ALA A 419 0.15 -24.61 -21.25
C ALA A 419 1.61 -24.33 -20.84
N ILE A 420 1.83 -23.40 -19.90
CA ILE A 420 3.15 -23.07 -19.36
C ILE A 420 3.78 -24.26 -18.61
N SER A 421 3.02 -25.01 -17.82
CA SER A 421 3.52 -26.12 -17.00
C SER A 421 4.07 -27.30 -17.81
N LYS A 422 3.75 -27.35 -19.11
CA LYS A 422 4.27 -28.31 -20.11
C LYS A 422 5.59 -27.86 -20.75
N LEU A 423 5.93 -26.58 -20.63
CA LEU A 423 7.15 -25.97 -21.17
C LEU A 423 8.27 -25.92 -20.13
N VAL A 424 7.94 -25.56 -18.88
CA VAL A 424 8.91 -25.34 -17.81
C VAL A 424 9.08 -26.58 -16.91
N THR A 425 10.25 -26.78 -16.32
CA THR A 425 10.59 -28.00 -15.53
C THR A 425 10.37 -27.87 -14.02
N GLY A 426 10.00 -26.69 -13.53
CA GLY A 426 9.74 -26.35 -12.13
C GLY A 426 8.34 -25.78 -11.91
N TYR A 427 8.23 -24.66 -11.18
CA TYR A 427 6.94 -24.12 -10.74
C TYR A 427 6.24 -23.23 -11.79
N ILE A 428 4.91 -23.25 -11.78
CA ILE A 428 4.05 -22.21 -12.37
C ILE A 428 3.33 -21.45 -11.25
N SER A 429 3.52 -20.12 -11.16
CA SER A 429 2.72 -19.28 -10.25
C SER A 429 1.47 -18.74 -10.94
N THR A 430 0.30 -18.91 -10.31
CA THR A 430 -1.00 -18.39 -10.77
C THR A 430 -1.65 -17.55 -9.67
N GLU A 431 -2.04 -16.32 -10.00
CA GLU A 431 -2.53 -15.34 -9.02
C GLU A 431 -4.04 -15.39 -8.85
N VAL A 432 -4.49 -15.36 -7.59
CA VAL A 432 -5.91 -15.21 -7.22
C VAL A 432 -6.41 -13.82 -7.62
N ASP A 433 -7.71 -13.67 -7.87
CA ASP A 433 -8.32 -12.37 -8.19
C ASP A 433 -7.93 -11.32 -7.13
N PRO A 434 -7.22 -10.24 -7.50
CA PRO A 434 -6.64 -9.28 -6.56
C PRO A 434 -7.70 -8.52 -5.74
N ARG A 435 -8.96 -8.51 -6.18
CA ARG A 435 -10.09 -7.93 -5.43
C ARG A 435 -10.36 -8.67 -4.11
N LEU A 436 -9.92 -9.92 -4.02
CA LEU A 436 -10.10 -10.79 -2.85
C LEU A 436 -9.02 -10.59 -1.77
N SER A 437 -8.03 -9.73 -2.01
CA SER A 437 -6.86 -9.56 -1.13
C SER A 437 -7.16 -9.10 0.31
N PHE A 438 -8.41 -8.75 0.62
CA PHE A 438 -8.88 -8.39 1.97
C PHE A 438 -10.05 -9.29 2.44
N ASP A 439 -10.32 -10.39 1.74
CA ASP A 439 -11.29 -11.43 2.10
C ASP A 439 -10.59 -12.79 2.14
N LYS A 440 -10.29 -13.26 3.36
CA LYS A 440 -9.63 -14.54 3.61
C LYS A 440 -10.44 -15.71 3.06
N GLU A 441 -11.74 -15.76 3.32
CA GLU A 441 -12.57 -16.94 3.04
C GLU A 441 -12.85 -17.09 1.55
N GLU A 442 -13.12 -16.00 0.84
CA GLU A 442 -13.25 -16.01 -0.61
C GLU A 442 -11.89 -16.26 -1.30
N THR A 443 -10.78 -15.76 -0.74
CA THR A 443 -9.41 -16.13 -1.20
C THR A 443 -9.15 -17.63 -1.08
N LEU A 444 -9.49 -18.25 0.06
CA LEU A 444 -9.36 -19.70 0.28
C LEU A 444 -10.21 -20.50 -0.71
N ARG A 445 -11.49 -20.12 -0.88
CA ARG A 445 -12.40 -20.75 -1.83
C ARG A 445 -11.86 -20.67 -3.26
N ARG A 446 -11.30 -19.51 -3.63
CA ARG A 446 -10.71 -19.26 -4.94
C ARG A 446 -9.45 -20.08 -5.19
N ALA A 447 -8.53 -20.09 -4.23
CA ALA A 447 -7.28 -20.85 -4.29
C ALA A 447 -7.54 -22.36 -4.47
N ARG A 448 -8.43 -22.93 -3.64
CA ARG A 448 -8.84 -24.34 -3.75
C ARG A 448 -9.48 -24.65 -5.11
N ARG A 449 -10.29 -23.73 -5.66
CA ARG A 449 -10.88 -23.88 -7.01
C ARG A 449 -9.83 -23.88 -8.12
N ILE A 450 -8.83 -22.99 -8.07
CA ILE A 450 -7.74 -22.94 -9.03
C ILE A 450 -6.93 -24.25 -9.00
N ILE A 451 -6.60 -24.79 -7.82
CA ILE A 451 -5.93 -26.09 -7.71
C ILE A 451 -6.79 -27.22 -8.27
N ALA A 452 -8.09 -27.28 -7.94
CA ALA A 452 -8.98 -28.31 -8.48
C ALA A 452 -9.06 -28.30 -10.02
N LEU A 453 -9.04 -27.11 -10.64
CA LEU A 453 -9.00 -26.96 -12.10
C LEU A 453 -7.65 -27.43 -12.71
N TYR A 454 -6.53 -27.22 -12.01
CA TYR A 454 -5.24 -27.78 -12.41
C TYR A 454 -5.22 -29.31 -12.33
N GLU A 455 -5.78 -29.87 -11.26
CA GLU A 455 -5.88 -31.33 -11.07
C GLU A 455 -6.82 -31.98 -12.11
N GLU A 456 -7.95 -31.35 -12.44
CA GLU A 456 -8.84 -31.76 -13.55
C GLU A 456 -8.11 -31.75 -14.90
N ALA A 457 -7.18 -30.80 -15.10
CA ALA A 457 -6.33 -30.71 -16.28
C ALA A 457 -5.07 -31.63 -16.24
N GLY A 458 -4.91 -32.45 -15.19
CA GLY A 458 -3.79 -33.38 -15.04
C GLY A 458 -2.45 -32.75 -14.62
N VAL A 459 -2.46 -31.52 -14.11
CA VAL A 459 -1.28 -30.87 -13.53
C VAL A 459 -1.30 -31.10 -12.01
N PRO A 460 -0.29 -31.79 -11.43
CA PRO A 460 -0.27 -32.07 -10.00
C PRO A 460 -0.01 -30.79 -9.18
N ARG A 461 -0.68 -30.65 -8.03
CA ARG A 461 -0.69 -29.40 -7.23
C ARG A 461 0.70 -28.93 -6.80
N GLU A 462 1.65 -29.85 -6.64
CA GLU A 462 3.05 -29.58 -6.27
C GLU A 462 3.83 -28.81 -7.36
N ARG A 463 3.25 -28.66 -8.57
CA ARG A 463 3.77 -27.82 -9.66
C ARG A 463 3.29 -26.37 -9.58
N VAL A 464 2.26 -26.10 -8.78
CA VAL A 464 1.51 -24.85 -8.80
C VAL A 464 1.78 -24.06 -7.52
N LEU A 465 2.17 -22.79 -7.69
CA LEU A 465 2.21 -21.83 -6.59
C LEU A 465 0.98 -20.92 -6.69
N ILE A 466 0.06 -21.03 -5.73
CA ILE A 466 -1.06 -20.09 -5.63
C ILE A 466 -0.52 -18.75 -5.13
N LYS A 467 -0.60 -17.74 -5.99
CA LYS A 467 0.00 -16.44 -5.75
C LYS A 467 -1.04 -15.50 -5.13
N LEU A 468 -0.68 -14.93 -3.98
CA LEU A 468 -1.56 -14.14 -3.11
C LEU A 468 -0.85 -12.84 -2.73
N ALA A 469 -1.57 -11.72 -2.64
CA ALA A 469 -1.00 -10.48 -2.13
C ALA A 469 -0.62 -10.63 -0.64
N ALA A 470 0.53 -10.10 -0.23
CA ALA A 470 1.02 -10.13 1.14
C ALA A 470 0.32 -9.09 2.05
N THR A 471 -1.01 -9.09 2.04
CA THR A 471 -1.87 -8.49 3.06
C THR A 471 -1.95 -9.41 4.28
N TRP A 472 -2.54 -8.96 5.39
CA TRP A 472 -2.77 -9.84 6.54
C TRP A 472 -3.70 -11.00 6.18
N GLU A 473 -4.77 -10.69 5.45
CA GLU A 473 -5.80 -11.63 5.03
C GLU A 473 -5.23 -12.66 4.03
N GLY A 474 -4.34 -12.24 3.13
CA GLY A 474 -3.62 -13.13 2.22
C GLY A 474 -2.61 -14.04 2.94
N ILE A 475 -1.89 -13.54 3.94
CA ILE A 475 -1.00 -14.34 4.79
C ILE A 475 -1.81 -15.36 5.62
N ALA A 476 -2.95 -14.94 6.18
CA ALA A 476 -3.84 -15.82 6.94
C ALA A 476 -4.48 -16.92 6.06
N ALA A 477 -4.83 -16.60 4.80
CA ALA A 477 -5.29 -17.58 3.82
C ALA A 477 -4.17 -18.56 3.42
N MET A 478 -2.98 -18.05 3.12
CA MET A 478 -1.79 -18.87 2.84
C MET A 478 -1.51 -19.88 3.96
N ALA A 479 -1.60 -19.44 5.22
CA ALA A 479 -1.34 -20.28 6.39
C ALA A 479 -2.32 -21.44 6.58
N GLU A 480 -3.46 -21.44 5.89
CA GLU A 480 -4.39 -22.57 5.82
C GLU A 480 -4.15 -23.41 4.56
N LEU A 481 -3.87 -22.78 3.42
CA LEU A 481 -3.53 -23.47 2.16
C LEU A 481 -2.27 -24.33 2.28
N GLU A 482 -1.20 -23.83 2.91
CA GLU A 482 0.04 -24.60 3.13
C GLU A 482 -0.22 -25.84 4.02
N LYS A 483 -1.17 -25.78 4.97
CA LYS A 483 -1.60 -26.94 5.78
C LYS A 483 -2.39 -27.98 4.97
N GLU A 484 -3.04 -27.55 3.89
CA GLU A 484 -3.75 -28.40 2.92
C GLU A 484 -2.83 -28.94 1.81
N GLY A 485 -1.53 -28.63 1.86
CA GLY A 485 -0.56 -28.97 0.81
C GLY A 485 -0.73 -28.15 -0.47
N ILE A 486 -1.35 -26.97 -0.38
CA ILE A 486 -1.46 -26.00 -1.48
C ILE A 486 -0.40 -24.93 -1.25
N THR A 487 0.73 -25.06 -1.96
CA THR A 487 1.87 -24.16 -1.79
C THR A 487 1.61 -22.76 -2.37
N CYS A 488 2.05 -21.73 -1.66
CA CYS A 488 1.76 -20.33 -1.98
C CYS A 488 2.98 -19.50 -2.37
N ASN A 489 2.74 -18.45 -3.17
CA ASN A 489 3.67 -17.39 -3.49
C ASN A 489 3.12 -16.05 -2.97
N MET A 490 3.69 -15.49 -1.91
CA MET A 490 3.26 -14.19 -1.39
C MET A 490 3.88 -13.06 -2.23
N THR A 491 3.08 -12.43 -3.08
CA THR A 491 3.45 -11.33 -3.96
C THR A 491 3.12 -9.97 -3.34
N LEU A 492 3.53 -8.88 -4.00
CA LEU A 492 3.36 -7.51 -3.49
C LEU A 492 4.02 -7.32 -2.11
N VAL A 493 5.17 -7.98 -1.91
CA VAL A 493 6.04 -7.78 -0.75
C VAL A 493 6.96 -6.59 -1.03
N PHE A 494 6.85 -5.56 -0.21
CA PHE A 494 7.62 -4.31 -0.33
C PHE A 494 8.38 -4.02 0.96
N GLY A 495 7.80 -4.34 2.12
CA GLY A 495 8.37 -4.07 3.44
C GLY A 495 8.77 -5.33 4.19
N PHE A 496 9.74 -5.20 5.10
CA PHE A 496 10.30 -6.29 5.90
C PHE A 496 9.23 -7.06 6.70
N VAL A 497 8.25 -6.33 7.24
CA VAL A 497 7.14 -6.87 8.05
C VAL A 497 6.31 -7.93 7.29
N GLN A 498 6.08 -7.71 5.98
CA GLN A 498 5.37 -8.67 5.13
C GLN A 498 6.16 -9.96 4.95
N ALA A 499 7.47 -9.86 4.73
CA ALA A 499 8.35 -11.01 4.58
C ALA A 499 8.47 -11.82 5.88
N VAL A 500 8.64 -11.15 7.02
CA VAL A 500 8.71 -11.80 8.34
C VAL A 500 7.41 -12.54 8.64
N ALA A 501 6.26 -11.89 8.51
CA ALA A 501 4.97 -12.52 8.76
C ALA A 501 4.73 -13.71 7.82
N ALA A 502 4.96 -13.56 6.50
CA ALA A 502 4.81 -14.66 5.55
C ALA A 502 5.66 -15.89 5.94
N ALA A 503 6.90 -15.71 6.37
CA ALA A 503 7.78 -16.82 6.74
C ALA A 503 7.47 -17.43 8.11
N GLN A 504 7.00 -16.65 9.08
CA GLN A 504 6.52 -17.14 10.38
C GLN A 504 5.20 -17.92 10.25
N TYR A 505 4.38 -17.59 9.24
CA TYR A 505 3.16 -18.33 8.90
C TYR A 505 3.38 -19.48 7.91
N GLY A 506 4.63 -19.71 7.48
CA GLY A 506 5.02 -20.93 6.75
C GLY A 506 4.96 -20.84 5.22
N ALA A 507 4.94 -19.63 4.63
CA ALA A 507 4.90 -19.46 3.18
C ALA A 507 6.01 -20.25 2.47
N ARG A 508 5.66 -20.99 1.42
CA ARG A 508 6.62 -21.68 0.56
C ARG A 508 7.57 -20.69 -0.12
N LEU A 509 7.05 -19.57 -0.61
CA LEU A 509 7.79 -18.57 -1.37
C LEU A 509 7.23 -17.15 -1.15
N ILE A 510 8.11 -16.15 -1.17
CA ILE A 510 7.73 -14.73 -1.33
C ILE A 510 8.32 -14.13 -2.61
N SER A 511 7.61 -13.16 -3.19
CA SER A 511 8.09 -12.34 -4.30
C SER A 511 8.22 -10.86 -3.85
N PRO A 512 9.39 -10.43 -3.34
CA PRO A 512 9.65 -9.03 -3.04
C PRO A 512 9.99 -8.20 -4.29
N PHE A 513 9.59 -6.92 -4.31
CA PHE A 513 9.61 -6.08 -5.52
C PHE A 513 10.61 -4.90 -5.39
N PRO A 514 11.93 -5.12 -5.44
CA PRO A 514 12.96 -4.08 -5.26
C PRO A 514 12.72 -2.84 -6.14
N GLY A 515 12.54 -3.01 -7.44
CA GLY A 515 12.34 -1.90 -8.37
C GLY A 515 11.11 -1.02 -8.09
N ARG A 516 10.06 -1.56 -7.47
CA ARG A 516 8.92 -0.72 -7.04
C ARG A 516 9.18 0.01 -5.72
N VAL A 517 10.05 -0.52 -4.86
CA VAL A 517 10.57 0.21 -3.68
C VAL A 517 11.46 1.36 -4.17
N LEU A 518 12.37 1.10 -5.12
CA LEU A 518 13.15 2.15 -5.77
C LEU A 518 12.26 3.23 -6.42
N ASP A 519 11.23 2.85 -7.19
CA ASP A 519 10.26 3.80 -7.77
C ASP A 519 9.58 4.67 -6.69
N TRP A 520 9.36 4.15 -5.48
CA TRP A 520 8.81 4.95 -4.38
C TRP A 520 9.83 5.95 -3.85
N HIS A 521 11.05 5.49 -3.54
CA HIS A 521 12.11 6.32 -3.00
C HIS A 521 12.58 7.42 -3.96
N LYS A 522 12.56 7.18 -5.28
CA LYS A 522 12.77 8.23 -6.30
C LYS A 522 11.81 9.39 -6.09
N ARG A 523 10.51 9.09 -6.05
CA ARG A 523 9.43 10.09 -5.90
C ARG A 523 9.42 10.77 -4.54
N SER A 524 9.69 10.05 -3.46
CA SER A 524 9.58 10.58 -2.09
C SER A 524 10.81 11.38 -1.63
N SER A 525 12.01 11.06 -2.15
CA SER A 525 13.24 11.76 -1.79
C SER A 525 13.73 12.78 -2.82
N GLY A 526 13.27 12.69 -4.08
CA GLY A 526 13.79 13.48 -5.20
C GLY A 526 15.21 13.09 -5.66
N LYS A 527 15.79 12.01 -5.12
CA LYS A 527 17.03 11.40 -5.60
C LYS A 527 16.70 10.46 -6.76
N GLU A 528 17.34 10.63 -7.91
CA GLU A 528 17.01 9.83 -9.11
C GLU A 528 17.86 8.55 -9.28
N THR A 529 19.00 8.45 -8.59
CA THR A 529 20.00 7.39 -8.79
C THR A 529 20.64 6.93 -7.49
N TRP A 530 20.86 5.62 -7.33
CA TRP A 530 21.60 5.00 -6.23
C TRP A 530 22.74 4.17 -6.79
N SER A 531 23.78 3.92 -5.99
CA SER A 531 24.65 2.77 -6.27
C SER A 531 23.87 1.47 -6.03
N PRO A 532 24.11 0.38 -6.78
CA PRO A 532 23.30 -0.84 -6.67
C PRO A 532 23.26 -1.46 -5.26
N ARG A 533 24.29 -1.21 -4.44
CA ARG A 533 24.38 -1.68 -3.03
C ARG A 533 23.62 -0.81 -2.04
N GLU A 534 23.32 0.43 -2.39
CA GLU A 534 22.57 1.39 -1.57
C GLU A 534 21.11 1.53 -2.03
N ASP A 535 20.73 0.85 -3.11
CA ASP A 535 19.37 0.84 -3.63
C ASP A 535 18.40 0.35 -2.54
N PRO A 536 17.38 1.13 -2.17
CA PRO A 536 16.49 0.77 -1.07
C PRO A 536 15.69 -0.52 -1.34
N GLY A 537 15.44 -0.85 -2.61
CA GLY A 537 14.85 -2.12 -2.99
C GLY A 537 15.78 -3.30 -2.77
N VAL A 538 17.04 -3.18 -3.20
CA VAL A 538 18.08 -4.20 -2.95
C VAL A 538 18.28 -4.39 -1.46
N VAL A 539 18.50 -3.32 -0.70
CA VAL A 539 18.69 -3.36 0.76
C VAL A 539 17.50 -4.01 1.47
N ALA A 540 16.27 -3.73 1.05
CA ALA A 540 15.08 -4.37 1.60
C ALA A 540 15.09 -5.89 1.35
N VAL A 541 15.40 -6.34 0.14
CA VAL A 541 15.52 -7.78 -0.20
C VAL A 541 16.65 -8.45 0.58
N GLU A 542 17.82 -7.82 0.67
CA GLU A 542 18.95 -8.37 1.42
C GLU A 542 18.61 -8.59 2.90
N ARG A 543 17.89 -7.64 3.52
CA ARG A 543 17.41 -7.77 4.91
C ARG A 543 16.42 -8.93 5.06
N MET A 544 15.45 -9.06 4.16
CA MET A 544 14.48 -10.17 4.16
C MET A 544 15.17 -11.54 4.03
N TYR A 545 16.08 -11.67 3.06
CA TYR A 545 16.86 -12.88 2.82
C TYR A 545 17.74 -13.23 4.04
N SER A 546 18.46 -12.25 4.59
CA SER A 546 19.34 -12.41 5.75
C SER A 546 18.57 -12.86 6.99
N TYR A 547 17.38 -12.29 7.25
CA TYR A 547 16.49 -12.75 8.32
C TYR A 547 16.05 -14.21 8.12
N TYR A 548 15.66 -14.61 6.89
CA TYR A 548 15.32 -16.02 6.62
C TYR A 548 16.47 -16.97 6.89
N LYS A 549 17.70 -16.62 6.50
CA LYS A 549 18.87 -17.48 6.72
C LYS A 549 19.33 -17.50 8.19
N LYS A 550 19.25 -16.39 8.93
CA LYS A 550 19.56 -16.35 10.38
C LYS A 550 18.60 -17.22 11.21
N TYR A 551 17.31 -17.17 10.92
CA TYR A 551 16.27 -17.85 11.72
C TYR A 551 15.79 -19.19 11.13
N GLY A 552 16.45 -19.71 10.08
CA GLY A 552 16.17 -21.04 9.53
C GLY A 552 14.81 -21.17 8.84
N HIS A 553 14.27 -20.07 8.29
CA HIS A 553 13.02 -20.13 7.53
C HIS A 553 13.25 -20.79 6.17
N ASN A 554 12.44 -21.81 5.86
CA ASN A 554 12.45 -22.51 4.56
C ASN A 554 11.73 -21.75 3.43
N THR A 555 11.24 -20.55 3.71
CA THR A 555 10.58 -19.67 2.74
C THR A 555 11.58 -19.20 1.69
N ILE A 556 11.27 -19.48 0.43
CA ILE A 556 12.09 -19.08 -0.72
C ILE A 556 11.95 -17.57 -0.94
N CYS A 557 13.07 -16.84 -0.98
CA CYS A 557 13.07 -15.45 -1.43
C CYS A 557 13.24 -15.38 -2.95
N MET A 558 12.23 -14.88 -3.69
CA MET A 558 12.26 -14.76 -5.14
C MET A 558 12.00 -13.32 -5.63
N PRO A 559 13.00 -12.43 -5.68
CA PRO A 559 12.78 -11.05 -6.07
C PRO A 559 12.27 -10.92 -7.53
N ALA A 560 11.52 -9.84 -7.76
CA ALA A 560 10.77 -9.58 -8.98
C ALA A 560 10.68 -8.08 -9.30
N SER A 561 10.12 -7.70 -10.46
CA SER A 561 9.77 -6.31 -10.80
C SER A 561 10.94 -5.31 -10.71
N TRP A 562 11.95 -5.54 -11.54
CA TRP A 562 13.25 -4.86 -11.54
C TRP A 562 13.26 -3.42 -12.09
N ARG A 563 14.25 -2.63 -11.67
CA ARG A 563 14.59 -1.29 -12.20
C ARG A 563 16.11 -1.08 -12.26
N PRO A 564 16.58 -0.11 -13.06
CA PRO A 564 17.95 0.39 -12.96
C PRO A 564 18.14 1.32 -11.77
N SER A 565 18.95 0.91 -10.78
CA SER A 565 19.36 1.73 -9.62
C SER A 565 20.02 3.03 -10.05
N ARG A 566 20.94 2.96 -11.03
CA ARG A 566 21.67 4.12 -11.59
C ARG A 566 20.95 4.83 -12.75
N GLY A 567 19.77 4.36 -13.18
CA GLY A 567 19.03 4.91 -14.31
C GLY A 567 19.40 4.29 -15.67
N ALA A 568 18.90 4.89 -16.76
CA ALA A 568 18.92 4.30 -18.10
C ALA A 568 20.33 3.83 -18.53
N GLY A 569 20.43 2.60 -19.06
CA GLY A 569 21.70 1.97 -19.44
C GLY A 569 22.33 1.11 -18.33
N HIS A 570 21.71 1.07 -17.15
CA HIS A 570 22.12 0.23 -16.01
C HIS A 570 21.00 -0.74 -15.58
N ASP A 571 20.30 -1.28 -16.57
CA ASP A 571 19.06 -2.05 -16.45
C ASP A 571 19.19 -3.32 -15.58
N LEU A 572 20.40 -3.89 -15.46
CA LEU A 572 20.70 -5.09 -14.69
C LEU A 572 21.12 -4.84 -13.24
N ASP A 573 21.19 -3.58 -12.78
CA ASP A 573 21.75 -3.19 -11.47
C ASP A 573 21.21 -4.02 -10.29
N GLU A 574 19.89 -4.07 -10.11
CA GLU A 574 19.25 -4.78 -9.00
C GLU A 574 19.43 -6.31 -9.09
N ILE A 575 19.42 -6.85 -10.31
CA ILE A 575 19.58 -8.29 -10.58
C ILE A 575 21.01 -8.71 -10.20
N GLN A 576 22.01 -7.96 -10.69
CA GLN A 576 23.42 -8.22 -10.38
C GLN A 576 23.70 -8.02 -8.88
N ALA A 577 23.14 -6.98 -8.26
CA ALA A 577 23.32 -6.71 -6.83
C ALA A 577 22.73 -7.77 -5.89
N LEU A 578 21.79 -8.61 -6.38
CA LEU A 578 21.13 -9.68 -5.63
C LEU A 578 21.53 -11.09 -6.08
N ALA A 579 22.54 -11.24 -6.94
CA ALA A 579 23.02 -12.54 -7.42
C ALA A 579 23.42 -13.48 -6.26
N GLY A 580 22.85 -14.68 -6.23
CA GLY A 580 23.02 -15.65 -5.13
C GLY A 580 21.85 -15.73 -4.14
N VAL A 581 20.78 -14.94 -4.33
CA VAL A 581 19.46 -15.17 -3.69
C VAL A 581 18.86 -16.51 -4.15
N ASP A 582 17.87 -17.05 -3.43
CA ASP A 582 17.32 -18.40 -3.70
C ASP A 582 16.80 -18.56 -5.13
N ARG A 583 15.92 -17.64 -5.56
CA ARG A 583 15.34 -17.61 -6.92
C ARG A 583 15.22 -16.17 -7.42
N MET A 584 15.04 -15.99 -8.73
CA MET A 584 14.61 -14.70 -9.31
C MET A 584 13.57 -14.95 -10.39
N THR A 585 12.56 -14.08 -10.50
CA THR A 585 11.70 -14.06 -11.68
C THR A 585 11.97 -12.82 -12.54
N ILE A 586 12.36 -13.05 -13.79
CA ILE A 586 12.99 -12.04 -14.63
C ILE A 586 12.18 -11.88 -15.94
N PRO A 587 11.72 -10.67 -16.28
CA PRO A 587 11.06 -10.41 -17.56
C PRO A 587 11.98 -10.65 -18.77
N PRO A 588 11.43 -11.04 -19.95
CA PRO A 588 12.21 -11.41 -21.14
C PRO A 588 13.25 -10.38 -21.61
N GLY A 589 12.98 -9.08 -21.42
CA GLY A 589 13.90 -8.01 -21.81
C GLY A 589 15.23 -8.05 -21.05
N PHE A 590 15.18 -8.29 -19.73
CA PHE A 590 16.39 -8.39 -18.90
C PHE A 590 17.08 -9.74 -19.09
N LEU A 591 16.32 -10.83 -19.31
CA LEU A 591 16.91 -12.14 -19.68
C LEU A 591 17.74 -12.05 -20.97
N LYS A 592 17.24 -11.30 -21.97
CA LYS A 592 17.99 -11.04 -23.20
C LYS A 592 19.28 -10.26 -22.92
N GLN A 593 19.21 -9.18 -22.14
CA GLN A 593 20.41 -8.41 -21.77
C GLN A 593 21.42 -9.27 -21.00
N LEU A 594 20.99 -10.13 -20.09
CA LEU A 594 21.86 -11.08 -19.38
C LEU A 594 22.49 -12.12 -20.33
N ALA A 595 21.80 -12.53 -21.39
CA ALA A 595 22.34 -13.42 -22.41
C ALA A 595 23.33 -12.72 -23.36
N GLU A 596 23.23 -11.40 -23.51
CA GLU A 596 24.15 -10.55 -24.29
C GLU A 596 25.34 -10.05 -23.44
N ASP A 597 25.20 -9.98 -22.11
CA ASP A 597 26.27 -9.63 -21.17
C ASP A 597 27.34 -10.72 -21.08
N THR A 598 28.59 -10.34 -21.25
CA THR A 598 29.78 -11.21 -21.14
C THR A 598 30.74 -10.74 -20.03
N GLY A 599 30.29 -9.84 -19.15
CA GLY A 599 31.00 -9.47 -17.94
C GLY A 599 31.08 -10.62 -16.92
N VAL A 600 31.95 -10.47 -15.93
CA VAL A 600 32.00 -11.40 -14.79
C VAL A 600 30.94 -10.97 -13.77
N LEU A 601 30.05 -11.88 -13.42
CA LEU A 601 29.04 -11.69 -12.38
C LEU A 601 29.60 -12.14 -11.02
N GLU A 602 29.68 -11.21 -10.07
CA GLU A 602 30.04 -11.52 -8.69
C GLU A 602 28.84 -12.09 -7.92
N ARG A 603 29.09 -13.06 -7.03
CA ARG A 603 28.07 -13.55 -6.10
C ARG A 603 27.94 -12.59 -4.93
N MET A 604 26.79 -11.95 -4.81
CA MET A 604 26.53 -10.91 -3.80
C MET A 604 25.92 -11.47 -2.51
N LEU A 605 25.15 -12.55 -2.63
CA LEU A 605 24.45 -13.19 -1.51
C LEU A 605 24.90 -14.64 -1.33
N GLU A 606 25.32 -14.97 -0.11
CA GLU A 606 25.66 -16.32 0.33
C GLU A 606 24.88 -16.63 1.61
N PRO A 607 24.24 -17.81 1.77
CA PRO A 607 23.34 -18.08 2.88
C PRO A 607 23.96 -17.83 4.26
N GLU A 608 25.17 -18.34 4.48
CA GLU A 608 25.90 -18.27 5.75
C GLU A 608 26.35 -16.83 6.07
N VAL A 609 26.81 -16.10 5.05
CA VAL A 609 27.25 -14.71 5.18
C VAL A 609 26.06 -13.78 5.43
N SER A 610 24.94 -13.98 4.74
CA SER A 610 23.71 -13.24 4.96
C SER A 610 23.12 -13.53 6.35
N ALA A 611 23.11 -14.79 6.79
CA ALA A 611 22.69 -15.14 8.15
C ALA A 611 23.52 -14.40 9.22
N ALA A 612 24.85 -14.36 9.05
CA ALA A 612 25.78 -13.70 9.98
C ALA A 612 25.65 -12.16 9.99
N ARG A 613 25.14 -11.55 8.91
CA ARG A 613 24.90 -10.09 8.81
C ARG A 613 23.55 -9.63 9.38
N CYS A 614 22.64 -10.54 9.73
CA CYS A 614 21.30 -10.16 10.18
C CYS A 614 21.29 -9.68 11.65
N GLU A 615 21.07 -8.38 11.83
CA GLU A 615 20.95 -7.72 13.15
C GLU A 615 19.50 -7.70 13.69
N ASP A 616 18.51 -8.10 12.88
CA ASP A 616 17.09 -8.07 13.25
C ASP A 616 16.73 -9.12 14.32
N GLU A 617 16.69 -8.73 15.60
CA GLU A 617 16.34 -9.61 16.73
C GLU A 617 14.92 -9.41 17.29
N GLU A 618 14.33 -8.23 17.09
CA GLU A 618 13.03 -7.85 17.69
C GLU A 618 11.84 -8.73 17.27
N LEU A 619 11.95 -9.42 16.13
CA LEU A 619 10.89 -10.25 15.56
C LEU A 619 11.20 -11.76 15.61
N CYS A 620 12.21 -12.21 16.37
CA CYS A 620 12.54 -13.64 16.48
C CYS A 620 11.62 -14.45 17.42
N GLY A 621 10.81 -13.77 18.24
CA GLY A 621 10.15 -14.35 19.43
C GLY A 621 8.85 -15.16 19.23
N GLY A 622 8.49 -15.55 18.00
CA GLY A 622 7.27 -16.32 17.70
C GLY A 622 6.49 -15.79 16.51
N GLN A 623 5.25 -16.25 16.32
CA GLN A 623 4.40 -15.78 15.22
C GLN A 623 3.85 -14.37 15.50
N MET A 624 4.06 -13.46 14.56
CA MET A 624 3.58 -12.08 14.60
C MET A 624 2.05 -12.03 14.66
N SER A 625 1.50 -11.30 15.65
CA SER A 625 0.05 -11.09 15.75
C SER A 625 -0.46 -10.09 14.70
N GLU A 626 -1.75 -10.16 14.36
CA GLU A 626 -2.41 -9.20 13.44
C GLU A 626 -2.16 -7.74 13.85
N VAL A 627 -2.27 -7.45 15.15
CA VAL A 627 -2.10 -6.09 15.69
C VAL A 627 -0.67 -5.60 15.48
N GLN A 628 0.32 -6.47 15.68
CA GLN A 628 1.73 -6.18 15.47
C GLN A 628 2.04 -6.01 13.98
N PHE A 629 1.53 -6.89 13.12
CA PHE A 629 1.66 -6.79 11.66
C PHE A 629 1.10 -5.46 11.16
N ARG A 630 -0.16 -5.13 11.48
CA ARG A 630 -0.81 -3.91 10.98
C ARG A 630 -0.14 -2.64 11.52
N LEU A 631 0.41 -2.66 12.74
CA LEU A 631 1.15 -1.52 13.29
C LEU A 631 2.47 -1.31 12.54
N LEU A 632 3.34 -2.32 12.51
CA LEU A 632 4.67 -2.21 11.90
C LEU A 632 4.58 -2.00 10.38
N PHE A 633 3.60 -2.61 9.70
CA PHE A 633 3.36 -2.39 8.28
C PHE A 633 2.92 -0.95 7.97
N ASN A 634 2.11 -0.33 8.84
CA ASN A 634 1.70 1.06 8.71
C ASN A 634 2.83 2.06 9.02
N GLU A 635 3.86 1.67 9.77
CA GLU A 635 5.07 2.48 9.98
C GLU A 635 5.97 2.51 8.74
N ASP A 636 5.87 1.52 7.85
CA ASP A 636 6.50 1.50 6.52
C ASP A 636 5.58 2.14 5.46
N ALA A 637 5.74 3.45 5.26
CA ALA A 637 4.99 4.22 4.27
C ALA A 637 5.18 3.68 2.84
N CYS A 638 6.40 3.24 2.49
CA CYS A 638 6.68 2.67 1.17
C CYS A 638 5.87 1.39 0.97
N ALA A 639 5.92 0.46 1.92
CA ALA A 639 5.24 -0.82 1.81
C ALA A 639 3.71 -0.68 1.81
N THR A 640 3.17 0.19 2.67
CA THR A 640 1.72 0.48 2.72
C THR A 640 1.24 1.08 1.39
N GLU A 641 1.91 2.13 0.90
CA GLU A 641 1.51 2.81 -0.34
C GLU A 641 1.69 1.90 -1.57
N LYS A 642 2.80 1.17 -1.68
CA LYS A 642 3.07 0.31 -2.84
C LYS A 642 2.22 -0.95 -2.89
N THR A 643 1.83 -1.50 -1.74
CA THR A 643 0.81 -2.57 -1.68
C THR A 643 -0.52 -2.07 -2.25
N ALA A 644 -0.97 -0.90 -1.81
CA ALA A 644 -2.22 -0.31 -2.30
C ALA A 644 -2.13 0.13 -3.78
N GLU A 645 -0.99 0.66 -4.24
CA GLU A 645 -0.70 0.99 -5.65
C GLU A 645 -0.76 -0.27 -6.53
N GLY A 646 -0.08 -1.34 -6.12
CA GLY A 646 -0.01 -2.61 -6.84
C GLY A 646 -1.36 -3.31 -6.96
N LEU A 647 -2.13 -3.38 -5.87
CA LEU A 647 -3.47 -3.97 -5.87
C LEU A 647 -4.41 -3.22 -6.83
N ARG A 648 -4.44 -1.88 -6.79
CA ARG A 648 -5.28 -1.08 -7.71
C ARG A 648 -4.91 -1.30 -9.18
N ALA A 649 -3.62 -1.45 -9.49
CA ALA A 649 -3.16 -1.76 -10.85
C ALA A 649 -3.68 -3.13 -11.32
N PHE A 650 -3.46 -4.20 -10.55
CA PHE A 650 -3.93 -5.53 -10.91
C PHE A 650 -5.46 -5.61 -10.99
N ILE A 651 -6.21 -4.96 -10.09
CA ILE A 651 -7.67 -4.86 -10.17
C ILE A 651 -8.12 -4.17 -11.47
N SER A 652 -7.40 -3.15 -11.94
CA SER A 652 -7.69 -2.47 -13.22
C SER A 652 -7.55 -3.43 -14.41
N ASP A 653 -6.51 -4.25 -14.45
CA ASP A 653 -6.28 -5.23 -15.53
C ASP A 653 -7.26 -6.41 -15.46
N THR A 654 -7.63 -6.86 -14.26
CA THR A 654 -8.69 -7.84 -14.00
C THR A 654 -10.05 -7.34 -14.52
N ASN A 655 -10.42 -6.08 -14.24
CA ASN A 655 -11.70 -5.51 -14.67
C ASN A 655 -11.81 -5.39 -16.21
N LYS A 656 -10.71 -5.13 -16.93
CA LYS A 656 -10.69 -5.12 -18.41
C LYS A 656 -11.00 -6.51 -18.99
N LEU A 657 -10.36 -7.53 -18.44
CA LEU A 657 -10.60 -8.92 -18.83
C LEU A 657 -12.04 -9.35 -18.50
N GLU A 658 -12.54 -9.00 -17.31
CA GLU A 658 -13.91 -9.29 -16.91
C GLU A 658 -14.93 -8.72 -17.90
N ALA A 659 -14.79 -7.44 -18.26
CA ALA A 659 -15.71 -6.77 -19.19
C ALA A 659 -15.76 -7.48 -20.57
N ALA A 660 -14.61 -7.90 -21.10
CA ALA A 660 -14.53 -8.62 -22.36
C ALA A 660 -15.14 -10.03 -22.30
N LEU A 661 -14.87 -10.77 -21.22
CA LEU A 661 -15.47 -12.10 -21.01
C LEU A 661 -16.98 -12.02 -20.79
N ARG A 662 -17.45 -11.03 -20.03
CA ARG A 662 -18.87 -10.74 -19.80
C ARG A 662 -19.61 -10.47 -21.11
N GLN A 663 -19.04 -9.62 -21.98
CA GLN A 663 -19.61 -9.35 -23.30
C GLN A 663 -19.70 -10.62 -24.16
N LYS A 664 -18.65 -11.46 -24.17
CA LYS A 664 -18.65 -12.73 -24.90
C LYS A 664 -19.70 -13.72 -24.35
N ILE A 665 -19.77 -13.90 -23.03
CA ILE A 665 -20.73 -14.80 -22.36
C ILE A 665 -22.18 -14.35 -22.62
N GLN A 666 -22.45 -13.03 -22.57
CA GLN A 666 -23.77 -12.47 -22.89
C GLN A 666 -24.15 -12.56 -24.37
N ALA A 667 -23.20 -12.83 -25.28
CA ALA A 667 -23.48 -13.07 -26.69
C ALA A 667 -23.72 -14.57 -27.02
N VAL A 668 -23.45 -15.46 -26.06
CA VAL A 668 -23.62 -16.93 -26.18
C VAL A 668 -24.83 -17.42 -25.37
N ALA A 669 -25.25 -16.68 -24.35
CA ALA A 669 -26.45 -16.92 -23.54
C ALA A 669 -27.74 -16.38 -24.19
#